data_AF-A0AB38MYF2-F1
#
_entry.id   AF-A0AB38MYF2-F1
#
_cell.length_a   1.000
_cell.length_b   1.000
_cell.length_c   1.000
_cell.angle_alpha   90.00
_cell.angle_beta   90.00
_cell.angle_gamma   90.00
#
_symmetry.space_group_name_H-M   'P 1'
#
loop_
_entity.id
_entity.type
_entity.pdbx_description
1 polymer ?
#
loop_
_entity_poly.entity_id
_entity_poly.type
_entity_poly.pdbx_seq_one_letter_code
_entity_poly.pdbx_strand_id
1 'polypeptide(L)'
;MQISTGFLKLAALLSTIGLTAAEWRYLSRPDLHIPRLEVTQNTGKTADGLLFVAPFTGSPVEDEEHPPHQPSAYILREDGDLVWSGFASYYSGWLANFQKAEYQGQDVLLAFEGKHNSAHGHGHGLLKVLDKSYNHITSIKAGHAKLIDKHEGQLIHDGKSALFQIYHPVPRDLSSFNGGDPQREWIVDSQFQEVDTRSGEVIFEWKSLDHVPPSHSNITLTSGQAGNGIGSVEAWDYFHINSVDKNHDGDYLISARDVNSVYKISGKTGEIIWTLGGRNVNDDFKHLDKASHFSYQHHARFQGVDEEGREIISLYDNSAHGTETDIGHAVFDAPTSSGKVLLVNTAGGKNKWTVETRQAFYPPDGLISKSQGSTQLLDNGNVLVNWGSEGAVTEFTSDGKAIYHAYFEKGHGAQNYRAFKNDWQSVKPSEDAALVGYAYGHLGKLILASSWNGDTEVASWRYYGATKKGGPLKQLGEVERNGFEARLELNHVKHDYKEVKAEGLDKDGKVIIETSRETVVDNAPLPPDYRQDENIGLNMGRIMISTGMNVFSHNYARKDDDGNTLIDPYPEIENQHIPSLLVLPKTLPTLAQLTAEAESSTRQKVSERTAKINDALSEPLDYKPGQLGKKLSRDLDKRPKPKRPIQPWELFKAIEKKDIMFIMTCRDHSFDLLLRKVGDSTPLVHAMRLGKEYDGIAIVLVGAMSKWVNSMDEHTLKSASNREILKSLRTNLKLAIDHGLSTGQTDLLASYLQTLVMSEGDKFINDATQLVSLALTNPITNKPVQTAASELRKFATWRLDRSASTIASLDDYLSNGIADLVMMAAWLQVLRFYQQGEPIPTYVFARDDRCYKTFVEGLSAASITIKVTASHKLKYHLSAIEKVLGQRHISLKERVSKLSKVLDQGETLENIGC
;
A
#
# COMPACT_ATOMS: atom_id res chain seq x y z
N MET A 1 -10.01 -47.85 -36.99
CA MET A 1 -9.59 -48.05 -35.58
C MET A 1 -8.59 -46.94 -35.26
N GLN A 2 -9.00 -46.05 -34.37
CA GLN A 2 -8.22 -45.04 -33.62
C GLN A 2 -7.09 -44.29 -34.34
N ILE A 3 -7.31 -43.01 -34.63
CA ILE A 3 -6.56 -41.83 -34.14
C ILE A 3 -7.38 -40.62 -34.60
N SER A 4 -8.45 -40.29 -33.88
CA SER A 4 -9.22 -39.05 -34.05
C SER A 4 -9.89 -38.74 -32.72
N THR A 5 -9.23 -37.95 -31.87
CA THR A 5 -9.82 -37.38 -30.63
C THR A 5 -8.85 -36.41 -29.93
N GLY A 6 -7.56 -36.40 -30.27
CA GLY A 6 -6.56 -35.54 -29.61
C GLY A 6 -6.56 -34.06 -30.04
N PHE A 7 -6.84 -33.76 -31.32
CA PHE A 7 -6.67 -32.40 -31.84
C PHE A 7 -7.88 -31.46 -31.64
N LEU A 8 -9.10 -31.99 -31.44
CA LEU A 8 -10.27 -31.16 -31.09
C LEU A 8 -10.32 -30.78 -29.60
N LYS A 9 -9.61 -31.50 -28.72
CA LYS A 9 -9.54 -31.14 -27.29
C LYS A 9 -8.49 -30.07 -27.01
N LEU A 10 -7.43 -29.96 -27.82
CA LEU A 10 -6.40 -28.93 -27.63
C LEU A 10 -6.87 -27.54 -28.08
N ALA A 11 -7.74 -27.46 -29.10
CA ALA A 11 -8.36 -26.20 -29.51
C ALA A 11 -9.48 -25.73 -28.54
N ALA A 12 -10.10 -26.65 -27.80
CA ALA A 12 -11.02 -26.31 -26.71
C ALA A 12 -10.26 -25.88 -25.43
N LEU A 13 -9.10 -26.47 -25.14
CA LEU A 13 -8.25 -26.10 -23.99
C LEU A 13 -7.46 -24.80 -24.17
N LEU A 14 -7.31 -24.28 -25.39
CA LEU A 14 -6.67 -22.99 -25.67
C LEU A 14 -7.69 -21.83 -25.79
N SER A 15 -8.98 -22.09 -25.56
CA SER A 15 -10.03 -21.07 -25.49
C SER A 15 -10.40 -20.65 -24.06
N THR A 16 -9.72 -21.19 -23.04
CA THR A 16 -9.81 -20.75 -21.65
C THR A 16 -8.47 -20.17 -21.17
N ILE A 17 -7.74 -19.49 -22.06
CA ILE A 17 -6.90 -18.40 -21.58
C ILE A 17 -7.90 -17.36 -21.09
N GLY A 18 -8.04 -17.25 -19.77
CA GLY A 18 -8.79 -16.18 -19.16
C GLY A 18 -8.30 -14.88 -19.77
N LEU A 19 -9.10 -14.32 -20.69
CA LEU A 19 -9.16 -12.88 -20.81
C LEU A 19 -9.56 -12.43 -19.42
N THR A 20 -8.60 -12.03 -18.61
CA THR A 20 -8.86 -11.05 -17.56
C THR A 20 -9.39 -9.85 -18.33
N ALA A 21 -10.71 -9.83 -18.52
CA ALA A 21 -11.39 -8.67 -19.05
C ALA A 21 -11.06 -7.57 -18.05
N ALA A 22 -10.28 -6.57 -18.49
CA ALA A 22 -10.06 -5.38 -17.69
C ALA A 22 -11.44 -4.92 -17.18
N GLU A 23 -11.64 -4.97 -15.87
CA GLU A 23 -12.92 -4.68 -15.23
C GLU A 23 -13.15 -3.17 -15.25
N TRP A 24 -13.59 -2.67 -16.40
CA TRP A 24 -14.00 -1.28 -16.59
C TRP A 24 -15.44 -1.08 -16.12
N ARG A 25 -15.66 -1.20 -14.81
CA ARG A 25 -17.01 -1.11 -14.22
C ARG A 25 -17.60 0.30 -14.34
N TYR A 26 -16.79 1.33 -14.12
CA TYR A 26 -17.20 2.74 -14.21
C TYR A 26 -16.33 3.49 -15.23
N LEU A 27 -16.96 4.18 -16.18
CA LEU A 27 -16.29 4.96 -17.23
C LEU A 27 -15.74 6.29 -16.70
N SER A 28 -16.51 6.94 -15.85
CA SER A 28 -16.17 8.22 -15.20
C SER A 28 -15.13 8.05 -14.09
N ARG A 29 -15.02 6.85 -13.52
CA ARG A 29 -14.07 6.48 -12.47
C ARG A 29 -13.42 5.12 -12.76
N PRO A 30 -12.62 5.01 -13.84
CA PRO A 30 -11.97 3.75 -14.22
C PRO A 30 -10.87 3.32 -13.23
N ASP A 31 -10.49 4.23 -12.32
CA ASP A 31 -9.60 3.97 -11.20
C ASP A 31 -10.27 3.18 -10.06
N LEU A 32 -11.61 3.10 -9.99
CA LEU A 32 -12.32 2.39 -8.94
C LEU A 32 -12.53 0.91 -9.31
N HIS A 33 -11.81 0.04 -8.60
CA HIS A 33 -11.93 -1.42 -8.64
C HIS A 33 -12.55 -1.91 -7.34
N ILE A 34 -13.84 -1.62 -7.18
CA ILE A 34 -14.56 -2.00 -5.97
C ILE A 34 -14.75 -3.51 -5.86
N PRO A 35 -14.80 -4.06 -4.63
CA PRO A 35 -15.13 -5.46 -4.41
C PRO A 35 -16.46 -5.85 -5.06
N ARG A 36 -16.50 -7.01 -5.71
CA ARG A 36 -17.73 -7.60 -6.25
C ARG A 36 -18.57 -8.19 -5.12
N LEU A 37 -19.85 -7.81 -5.10
CA LEU A 37 -20.86 -8.40 -4.22
C LEU A 37 -21.67 -9.42 -5.02
N GLU A 38 -21.40 -10.70 -4.81
CA GLU A 38 -22.08 -11.80 -5.49
C GLU A 38 -23.29 -12.26 -4.69
N VAL A 39 -24.48 -11.80 -5.09
CA VAL A 39 -25.75 -12.19 -4.48
C VAL A 39 -26.13 -13.60 -4.93
N THR A 40 -26.06 -14.56 -4.00
CA THR A 40 -26.39 -15.97 -4.24
C THR A 40 -27.81 -16.32 -3.81
N GLN A 41 -28.41 -15.50 -2.94
CA GLN A 41 -29.81 -15.60 -2.54
C GLN A 41 -30.44 -14.22 -2.41
N ASN A 42 -31.60 -14.02 -3.03
CA ASN A 42 -32.46 -12.86 -2.84
C ASN A 42 -33.93 -13.29 -3.00
N THR A 43 -34.57 -13.65 -1.89
CA THR A 43 -35.85 -14.39 -1.86
C THR A 43 -36.94 -13.67 -1.07
N GLY A 44 -36.62 -12.58 -0.39
CA GLY A 44 -37.55 -11.84 0.45
C GLY A 44 -37.20 -10.35 0.49
N LYS A 45 -38.10 -9.56 1.08
CA LYS A 45 -37.85 -8.13 1.29
C LYS A 45 -36.88 -7.97 2.48
N THR A 46 -35.71 -7.43 2.18
CA THR A 46 -34.70 -7.00 3.14
C THR A 46 -35.11 -5.70 3.84
N ALA A 47 -34.45 -5.36 4.94
CA ALA A 47 -34.58 -4.07 5.61
C ALA A 47 -34.16 -2.94 4.67
N ASP A 48 -34.76 -1.76 4.83
CA ASP A 48 -34.27 -0.58 4.10
C ASP A 48 -32.87 -0.19 4.62
N GLY A 49 -32.01 0.37 3.76
CA GLY A 49 -30.67 0.83 4.13
C GLY A 49 -29.57 0.39 3.17
N LEU A 50 -28.33 0.76 3.51
CA LEU A 50 -27.13 0.49 2.74
C LEU A 50 -26.16 -0.39 3.54
N LEU A 51 -25.34 -1.17 2.84
CA LEU A 51 -24.31 -2.02 3.43
C LEU A 51 -23.01 -1.24 3.63
N PHE A 52 -22.50 -1.26 4.85
CA PHE A 52 -21.23 -0.66 5.27
C PHE A 52 -20.22 -1.80 5.48
N VAL A 53 -19.20 -1.83 4.63
CA VAL A 53 -18.27 -2.96 4.55
C VAL A 53 -16.84 -2.44 4.38
N ALA A 54 -15.87 -3.21 4.86
CA ALA A 54 -14.45 -2.93 4.68
C ALA A 54 -13.67 -4.21 4.30
N PRO A 55 -13.96 -4.80 3.13
CA PRO A 55 -13.37 -6.07 2.74
C PRO A 55 -11.88 -5.94 2.43
N PHE A 56 -11.13 -7.00 2.72
CA PHE A 56 -9.69 -7.09 2.56
C PHE A 56 -9.26 -8.52 2.21
N THR A 57 -8.05 -8.69 1.69
CA THR A 57 -7.50 -10.00 1.32
C THR A 57 -7.06 -10.79 2.55
N GLY A 58 -7.52 -12.05 2.66
CA GLY A 58 -7.31 -12.91 3.82
C GLY A 58 -5.99 -13.69 3.90
N SER A 59 -5.22 -13.78 2.81
CA SER A 59 -3.97 -14.58 2.74
C SER A 59 -2.72 -13.71 2.52
N PRO A 60 -1.57 -14.06 3.12
CA PRO A 60 -0.30 -13.42 2.79
C PRO A 60 0.08 -13.68 1.33
N VAL A 61 0.37 -12.59 0.62
CA VAL A 61 0.53 -12.51 -0.83
C VAL A 61 1.90 -13.08 -1.24
N GLU A 62 1.94 -14.28 -1.82
CA GLU A 62 3.04 -14.69 -2.70
C GLU A 62 2.71 -14.50 -4.19
N ASP A 63 1.42 -14.35 -4.57
CA ASP A 63 0.98 -14.13 -5.96
C ASP A 63 0.00 -12.93 -6.10
N GLU A 64 0.25 -12.07 -7.09
CA GLU A 64 -0.37 -10.76 -7.37
C GLU A 64 -1.89 -10.79 -7.73
N GLU A 65 -2.60 -11.91 -7.60
CA GLU A 65 -3.95 -12.12 -8.18
C GLU A 65 -5.12 -12.21 -7.18
N HIS A 66 -4.96 -11.82 -5.90
CA HIS A 66 -6.01 -12.03 -4.90
C HIS A 66 -6.84 -10.76 -4.58
N PRO A 67 -8.10 -10.64 -5.05
CA PRO A 67 -8.99 -9.54 -4.70
C PRO A 67 -9.41 -9.57 -3.20
N PRO A 68 -9.95 -8.46 -2.66
CA PRO A 68 -10.21 -7.19 -3.35
C PRO A 68 -8.92 -6.43 -3.65
N HIS A 69 -8.78 -5.94 -4.89
CA HIS A 69 -7.61 -5.17 -5.33
C HIS A 69 -7.50 -3.80 -4.65
N GLN A 70 -8.64 -3.28 -4.17
CA GLN A 70 -8.74 -2.03 -3.44
C GLN A 70 -9.36 -2.32 -2.07
N PRO A 71 -8.60 -2.82 -1.09
CA PRO A 71 -9.11 -2.97 0.27
C PRO A 71 -9.38 -1.58 0.86
N SER A 72 -10.64 -1.30 1.19
CA SER A 72 -11.07 -0.03 1.77
C SER A 72 -12.48 -0.12 2.34
N ALA A 73 -13.00 0.99 2.86
CA ALA A 73 -14.38 1.15 3.29
C ALA A 73 -15.28 1.48 2.10
N TYR A 74 -16.42 0.80 2.01
CA TYR A 74 -17.42 0.98 0.97
C TYR A 74 -18.82 1.06 1.57
N ILE A 75 -19.62 1.96 1.00
CA ILE A 75 -21.08 1.96 1.18
C ILE A 75 -21.66 1.41 -0.12
N LEU A 76 -22.36 0.28 -0.02
CA LEU A 76 -22.93 -0.44 -1.15
C LEU A 76 -24.45 -0.55 -1.02
N ARG A 77 -25.12 -0.56 -2.17
CA ARG A 77 -26.50 -1.05 -2.26
C ARG A 77 -26.50 -2.58 -2.20
N GLU A 78 -27.68 -3.16 -1.98
CA GLU A 78 -27.84 -4.62 -1.85
C GLU A 78 -27.56 -5.40 -3.14
N ASP A 79 -27.67 -4.74 -4.29
CA ASP A 79 -27.30 -5.29 -5.60
C ASP A 79 -25.79 -5.17 -5.88
N GLY A 80 -25.02 -4.60 -4.94
CA GLY A 80 -23.59 -4.40 -5.06
C GLY A 80 -23.19 -3.13 -5.81
N ASP A 81 -24.14 -2.26 -6.17
CA ASP A 81 -23.84 -0.96 -6.75
C ASP A 81 -23.21 -0.01 -5.72
N LEU A 82 -22.28 0.82 -6.17
CA LEU A 82 -21.52 1.71 -5.30
C LEU A 82 -22.36 2.92 -4.90
N VAL A 83 -22.34 3.26 -3.61
CA VAL A 83 -22.76 4.59 -3.15
C VAL A 83 -21.53 5.43 -2.84
N TRP A 84 -20.59 4.88 -2.07
CA TRP A 84 -19.38 5.58 -1.66
C TRP A 84 -18.17 4.66 -1.58
N SER A 85 -17.02 5.14 -2.07
CA SER A 85 -15.71 4.52 -1.90
C SER A 85 -14.81 5.41 -1.05
N GLY A 86 -14.29 4.82 0.04
CA GLY A 86 -13.28 5.44 0.90
C GLY A 86 -11.85 5.29 0.38
N PHE A 87 -11.65 4.59 -0.74
CA PHE A 87 -10.34 4.23 -1.25
C PHE A 87 -9.48 5.44 -1.63
N ALA A 88 -8.22 5.43 -1.19
CA ALA A 88 -7.14 6.39 -1.44
C ALA A 88 -7.35 7.84 -0.97
N SER A 89 -8.56 8.40 -1.08
CA SER A 89 -8.86 9.80 -0.78
C SER A 89 -9.25 10.04 0.68
N TYR A 90 -9.85 9.05 1.35
CA TYR A 90 -10.43 9.22 2.69
C TYR A 90 -9.72 8.40 3.76
N TYR A 91 -9.30 7.20 3.42
CA TYR A 91 -8.63 6.28 4.33
C TYR A 91 -7.28 5.81 3.77
N SER A 92 -6.32 5.58 4.68
CA SER A 92 -5.01 5.01 4.37
C SER A 92 -4.73 3.77 5.23
N GLY A 93 -4.13 2.74 4.65
CA GLY A 93 -3.84 1.50 5.38
C GLY A 93 -5.03 0.56 5.49
N TRP A 94 -5.05 -0.26 6.55
CA TRP A 94 -6.06 -1.30 6.75
C TRP A 94 -7.21 -0.79 7.63
N LEU A 95 -8.43 -1.23 7.32
CA LEU A 95 -9.67 -0.75 7.94
C LEU A 95 -10.48 -1.87 8.58
N ALA A 96 -11.16 -1.54 9.67
CA ALA A 96 -12.19 -2.38 10.29
C ALA A 96 -13.27 -1.52 10.93
N ASN A 97 -14.37 -2.17 11.31
CA ASN A 97 -15.48 -1.56 12.04
C ASN A 97 -16.03 -0.31 11.33
N PHE A 98 -16.09 -0.33 9.99
CA PHE A 98 -16.67 0.77 9.21
C PHE A 98 -18.19 0.78 9.39
N GLN A 99 -18.70 1.84 10.02
CA GLN A 99 -20.11 1.93 10.40
C GLN A 99 -20.59 3.38 10.47
N LYS A 100 -21.91 3.56 10.46
CA LYS A 100 -22.56 4.79 10.90
C LYS A 100 -22.40 4.92 12.42
N ALA A 101 -22.18 6.14 12.90
CA ALA A 101 -22.20 6.48 14.31
C ALA A 101 -22.82 7.88 14.50
N GLU A 102 -23.02 8.29 15.75
CA GLU A 102 -23.45 9.65 16.09
C GLU A 102 -22.31 10.41 16.77
N TYR A 103 -22.11 11.66 16.36
CA TYR A 103 -21.15 12.57 16.98
C TYR A 103 -21.73 13.98 17.06
N GLN A 104 -21.92 14.47 18.29
CA GLN A 104 -22.44 15.82 18.55
C GLN A 104 -23.82 16.07 17.91
N GLY A 105 -24.71 15.07 17.95
CA GLY A 105 -26.06 15.18 17.40
C GLY A 105 -26.15 15.10 15.88
N GLN A 106 -25.10 14.62 15.21
CA GLN A 106 -25.05 14.43 13.76
C GLN A 106 -24.60 13.01 13.43
N ASP A 107 -25.18 12.41 12.38
CA ASP A 107 -24.65 11.15 11.87
C ASP A 107 -23.28 11.37 11.24
N VAL A 108 -22.37 10.43 11.51
CA VAL A 108 -20.99 10.41 11.02
C VAL A 108 -20.62 9.00 10.59
N LEU A 109 -19.53 8.89 9.83
CA LEU A 109 -18.86 7.61 9.59
C LEU A 109 -17.75 7.41 10.60
N LEU A 110 -17.65 6.18 11.12
CA LEU A 110 -16.59 5.75 12.02
C LEU A 110 -15.90 4.53 11.41
N ALA A 111 -14.56 4.53 11.44
CA ALA A 111 -13.77 3.33 11.15
C ALA A 111 -12.49 3.30 11.98
N PHE A 112 -12.00 2.10 12.27
CA PHE A 112 -10.61 1.91 12.65
C PHE A 112 -9.72 2.10 11.42
N GLU A 113 -8.67 2.92 11.53
CA GLU A 113 -7.64 3.11 10.51
C GLU A 113 -6.27 2.79 11.12
N GLY A 114 -5.55 1.82 10.54
CA GLY A 114 -4.25 1.44 11.08
C GLY A 114 -3.53 0.29 10.38
N LYS A 115 -2.62 -0.34 11.11
CA LYS A 115 -1.89 -1.53 10.68
C LYS A 115 -2.56 -2.79 11.22
N HIS A 116 -2.64 -3.80 10.36
CA HIS A 116 -3.10 -5.14 10.70
C HIS A 116 -1.89 -6.08 10.83
N ASN A 117 -1.78 -6.78 11.96
CA ASN A 117 -0.88 -7.93 12.11
C ASN A 117 -1.70 -9.20 11.86
N SER A 118 -1.59 -9.77 10.68
CA SER A 118 -2.40 -10.92 10.26
C SER A 118 -1.96 -12.24 10.86
N ALA A 119 -0.74 -12.32 11.40
CA ALA A 119 -0.18 -13.56 11.96
C ALA A 119 -0.57 -13.79 13.44
N HIS A 120 -1.03 -12.73 14.11
CA HIS A 120 -1.29 -12.72 15.56
C HIS A 120 -2.62 -12.05 15.91
N GLY A 121 -3.50 -11.85 14.93
CA GLY A 121 -4.85 -11.40 15.19
C GLY A 121 -5.02 -9.96 15.69
N HIS A 122 -3.99 -9.14 15.95
CA HIS A 122 -4.13 -7.78 16.51
C HIS A 122 -3.82 -6.64 15.51
N GLY A 123 -4.03 -5.39 15.91
CA GLY A 123 -3.77 -4.21 15.09
C GLY A 123 -3.34 -2.99 15.91
N HIS A 124 -2.85 -1.95 15.23
CA HIS A 124 -2.49 -0.68 15.87
C HIS A 124 -2.92 0.49 14.99
N GLY A 125 -3.74 1.39 15.54
CA GLY A 125 -4.31 2.49 14.78
C GLY A 125 -5.03 3.52 15.62
N LEU A 126 -6.04 4.13 15.02
CA LEU A 126 -6.92 5.12 15.62
C LEU A 126 -8.34 4.94 15.09
N LEU A 127 -9.33 5.55 15.76
CA LEU A 127 -10.68 5.65 15.19
C LEU A 127 -10.80 6.98 14.47
N LYS A 128 -11.26 6.95 13.23
CA LYS A 128 -11.43 8.14 12.40
C LYS A 128 -12.90 8.42 12.16
N VAL A 129 -13.27 9.69 12.33
CA VAL A 129 -14.65 10.18 12.22
C VAL A 129 -14.76 11.09 11.00
N LEU A 130 -15.70 10.79 10.09
CA LEU A 130 -16.01 11.61 8.92
C LEU A 130 -17.45 12.16 8.98
N ASP A 131 -17.67 13.39 8.50
CA ASP A 131 -19.01 13.98 8.40
C ASP A 131 -19.82 13.43 7.20
N LYS A 132 -21.05 13.93 7.04
CA LYS A 132 -21.95 13.58 5.91
C LYS A 132 -21.44 14.08 4.54
N SER A 133 -20.47 14.98 4.51
CA SER A 133 -19.76 15.40 3.31
C SER A 133 -18.47 14.61 3.10
N TYR A 134 -18.21 13.59 3.94
CA TYR A 134 -17.03 12.72 4.00
C TYR A 134 -15.73 13.43 4.41
N ASN A 135 -15.80 14.64 4.95
CA ASN A 135 -14.63 15.32 5.48
C ASN A 135 -14.23 14.72 6.83
N HIS A 136 -12.92 14.67 7.08
CA HIS A 136 -12.40 14.30 8.39
C HIS A 136 -12.78 15.35 9.45
N ILE A 137 -13.50 14.91 10.48
CA ILE A 137 -13.83 15.75 11.64
C ILE A 137 -12.75 15.65 12.71
N THR A 138 -12.46 14.41 13.13
CA THR A 138 -11.54 14.14 14.23
C THR A 138 -11.04 12.70 14.21
N SER A 139 -10.01 12.43 15.01
CA SER A 139 -9.48 11.10 15.25
C SER A 139 -9.34 10.86 16.75
N ILE A 140 -9.86 9.74 17.22
CA ILE A 140 -9.83 9.32 18.62
C ILE A 140 -8.61 8.44 18.85
N LYS A 141 -7.90 8.70 19.95
CA LYS A 141 -6.70 8.00 20.37
C LYS A 141 -6.88 7.45 21.77
N ALA A 142 -6.17 6.38 22.08
CA ALA A 142 -6.10 5.86 23.44
C ALA A 142 -5.31 6.81 24.36
N GLY A 143 -5.71 6.86 25.63
CA GLY A 143 -4.99 7.56 26.67
C GLY A 143 -3.80 6.76 27.19
N HIS A 144 -3.04 7.35 28.12
CA HIS A 144 -1.91 6.69 28.80
C HIS A 144 -0.83 6.11 27.84
N ALA A 145 -0.62 6.74 26.68
CA ALA A 145 0.34 6.32 25.65
C ALA A 145 0.11 4.89 25.11
N LYS A 146 -1.14 4.43 25.13
CA LYS A 146 -1.56 3.14 24.57
C LYS A 146 -1.97 3.28 23.11
N LEU A 147 -2.18 2.16 22.44
CA LEU A 147 -2.58 2.09 21.04
C LEU A 147 -3.94 1.44 20.94
N ILE A 148 -4.83 2.04 20.14
CA ILE A 148 -6.11 1.44 19.81
C ILE A 148 -5.84 0.25 18.90
N ASP A 149 -6.51 -0.85 19.21
CA ASP A 149 -6.49 -2.07 18.43
C ASP A 149 -7.70 -2.13 17.48
N LYS A 150 -7.59 -2.99 16.47
CA LYS A 150 -8.56 -3.11 15.39
C LYS A 150 -9.92 -3.68 15.78
N HIS A 151 -10.03 -4.40 16.90
CA HIS A 151 -11.21 -5.23 17.14
C HIS A 151 -12.45 -4.43 17.53
N GLU A 152 -12.30 -3.33 18.27
CA GLU A 152 -13.43 -2.54 18.74
C GLU A 152 -13.20 -1.05 18.65
N GLY A 153 -14.24 -0.32 18.26
CA GLY A 153 -14.27 1.12 18.26
C GLY A 153 -15.68 1.64 18.04
N GLN A 154 -16.24 2.32 19.04
CA GLN A 154 -17.58 2.88 19.01
C GLN A 154 -17.62 4.26 19.64
N LEU A 155 -18.55 5.07 19.14
CA LEU A 155 -18.97 6.30 19.78
C LEU A 155 -20.21 5.99 20.63
N ILE A 156 -20.18 6.40 21.89
CA ILE A 156 -21.29 6.20 22.83
C ILE A 156 -21.71 7.54 23.43
N HIS A 157 -22.90 7.58 24.03
CA HIS A 157 -23.48 8.80 24.61
C HIS A 157 -23.50 9.98 23.60
N ASP A 158 -24.04 9.74 22.41
CA ASP A 158 -24.14 10.72 21.30
C ASP A 158 -22.77 11.24 20.84
N GLY A 159 -21.75 10.38 20.97
CA GLY A 159 -20.36 10.65 20.63
C GLY A 159 -19.60 11.51 21.64
N LYS A 160 -20.12 11.70 22.86
CA LYS A 160 -19.39 12.36 23.95
C LYS A 160 -18.23 11.52 24.46
N SER A 161 -18.36 10.19 24.45
CA SER A 161 -17.26 9.29 24.75
C SER A 161 -17.09 8.24 23.66
N ALA A 162 -15.89 7.65 23.63
CA ALA A 162 -15.54 6.58 22.72
C ALA A 162 -15.02 5.38 23.50
N LEU A 163 -15.43 4.19 23.06
CA LEU A 163 -15.12 2.91 23.67
C LEU A 163 -14.35 2.05 22.67
N PHE A 164 -13.20 1.52 23.08
CA PHE A 164 -12.33 0.74 22.19
C PHE A 164 -11.41 -0.22 22.95
N GLN A 165 -10.93 -1.23 22.21
CA GLN A 165 -10.00 -2.23 22.70
C GLN A 165 -8.54 -1.75 22.60
N ILE A 166 -7.71 -2.22 23.52
CA ILE A 166 -6.27 -2.01 23.53
C ILE A 166 -5.56 -3.36 23.70
N TYR A 167 -4.62 -3.62 22.80
CA TYR A 167 -3.69 -4.74 22.88
C TYR A 167 -2.38 -4.27 23.53
N HIS A 168 -2.12 -4.65 24.78
CA HIS A 168 -0.96 -4.15 25.54
C HIS A 168 0.01 -5.27 25.99
N PRO A 169 1.08 -5.56 25.22
CA PRO A 169 2.09 -6.55 25.61
C PRO A 169 2.92 -6.09 26.81
N VAL A 170 3.07 -6.96 27.81
CA VAL A 170 3.86 -6.69 29.02
C VAL A 170 4.72 -7.91 29.40
N PRO A 171 5.94 -7.69 29.94
CA PRO A 171 6.71 -8.76 30.54
C PRO A 171 6.15 -9.17 31.91
N ARG A 172 6.03 -10.47 32.17
CA ARG A 172 5.57 -11.09 33.43
C ARG A 172 6.28 -12.43 33.67
N ASP A 173 6.29 -12.86 34.94
CA ASP A 173 6.71 -14.22 35.29
C ASP A 173 5.66 -15.22 34.78
N LEU A 174 6.04 -16.00 33.77
CA LEU A 174 5.22 -17.06 33.17
C LEU A 174 5.82 -18.46 33.42
N SER A 175 6.63 -18.62 34.46
CA SER A 175 7.28 -19.90 34.80
C SER A 175 6.32 -21.10 34.92
N SER A 176 5.07 -20.86 35.29
CA SER A 176 4.02 -21.89 35.36
C SER A 176 3.41 -22.27 34.00
N PHE A 177 3.65 -21.48 32.95
CA PHE A 177 3.02 -21.61 31.63
C PHE A 177 4.04 -21.79 30.49
N ASN A 178 5.31 -21.45 30.70
CA ASN A 178 6.34 -21.34 29.66
C ASN A 178 6.90 -22.68 29.15
N GLY A 179 6.44 -23.82 29.69
CA GLY A 179 6.92 -25.14 29.30
C GLY A 179 8.41 -25.36 29.60
N GLY A 180 8.99 -24.60 30.53
CA GLY A 180 10.41 -24.66 30.90
C GLY A 180 11.33 -23.73 30.11
N ASP A 181 10.81 -22.93 29.18
CA ASP A 181 11.59 -21.96 28.41
C ASP A 181 11.57 -20.57 29.10
N PRO A 182 12.67 -20.15 29.76
CA PRO A 182 12.71 -18.90 30.50
C PRO A 182 12.67 -17.65 29.61
N GLN A 183 12.77 -17.78 28.28
CA GLN A 183 12.66 -16.61 27.38
C GLN A 183 11.20 -16.19 27.16
N ARG A 184 10.24 -17.06 27.48
CA ARG A 184 8.80 -16.80 27.26
C ARG A 184 8.21 -16.04 28.43
N GLU A 185 8.48 -14.74 28.50
CA GLU A 185 8.06 -13.85 29.59
C GLU A 185 7.05 -12.78 29.14
N TRP A 186 6.63 -12.76 27.87
CA TRP A 186 5.70 -11.77 27.35
C TRP A 186 4.28 -12.30 27.28
N ILE A 187 3.34 -11.53 27.84
CA ILE A 187 1.90 -11.79 27.83
C ILE A 187 1.16 -10.52 27.44
N VAL A 188 0.01 -10.67 26.80
CA VAL A 188 -0.87 -9.55 26.47
C VAL A 188 -1.75 -9.24 27.67
N ASP A 189 -1.65 -8.02 28.18
CA ASP A 189 -2.69 -7.44 29.03
C ASP A 189 -3.77 -6.88 28.10
N SER A 190 -4.84 -7.66 27.89
CA SER A 190 -5.95 -7.23 27.04
C SER A 190 -6.77 -6.18 27.79
N GLN A 191 -6.92 -5.00 27.21
CA GLN A 191 -7.50 -3.85 27.88
C GLN A 191 -8.61 -3.23 27.06
N PHE A 192 -9.43 -2.40 27.68
CA PHE A 192 -10.28 -1.45 26.98
C PHE A 192 -10.32 -0.12 27.72
N GLN A 193 -10.64 0.94 26.98
CA GLN A 193 -10.82 2.28 27.52
C GLN A 193 -12.13 2.89 27.05
N GLU A 194 -12.75 3.64 27.95
CA GLU A 194 -13.68 4.70 27.58
C GLU A 194 -12.96 6.04 27.73
N VAL A 195 -13.00 6.88 26.71
CA VAL A 195 -12.39 8.22 26.72
C VAL A 195 -13.39 9.28 26.33
N ASP A 196 -13.26 10.48 26.89
CA ASP A 196 -13.98 11.65 26.42
C ASP A 196 -13.46 12.04 25.02
N THR A 197 -14.35 12.17 24.04
CA THR A 197 -13.95 12.40 22.64
C THR A 197 -13.44 13.82 22.39
N ARG A 198 -13.66 14.75 23.32
CA ARG A 198 -13.26 16.15 23.20
C ARG A 198 -11.95 16.43 23.91
N SER A 199 -11.80 15.98 25.16
CA SER A 199 -10.58 16.19 25.95
C SER A 199 -9.53 15.10 25.72
N GLY A 200 -9.96 13.90 25.31
CA GLY A 200 -9.11 12.72 25.25
C GLY A 200 -8.79 12.12 26.63
N GLU A 201 -9.47 12.57 27.68
CA GLU A 201 -9.29 12.03 29.03
C GLU A 201 -9.88 10.63 29.14
N VAL A 202 -9.16 9.75 29.86
CA VAL A 202 -9.63 8.39 30.13
C VAL A 202 -10.68 8.44 31.24
N ILE A 203 -11.90 8.07 30.90
CA ILE A 203 -13.05 7.98 31.82
C ILE A 203 -12.99 6.66 32.57
N PHE A 204 -12.68 5.57 31.87
CA PHE A 204 -12.61 4.23 32.43
C PHE A 204 -11.53 3.41 31.73
N GLU A 205 -10.83 2.57 32.48
CA GLU A 205 -9.82 1.65 31.98
C GLU A 205 -9.92 0.33 32.73
N TRP A 206 -9.94 -0.76 31.97
CA TRP A 206 -9.97 -2.11 32.51
C TRP A 206 -8.85 -2.97 31.92
N LYS A 207 -8.29 -3.87 32.73
CA LYS A 207 -7.11 -4.68 32.37
C LYS A 207 -7.32 -6.14 32.72
N SER A 208 -7.19 -7.03 31.75
CA SER A 208 -7.49 -8.44 31.97
C SER A 208 -6.62 -9.07 33.05
N LEU A 209 -5.32 -8.72 33.13
CA LEU A 209 -4.40 -9.31 34.11
C LEU A 209 -4.70 -8.93 35.57
N ASP A 210 -5.50 -7.89 35.81
CA ASP A 210 -5.93 -7.50 37.16
C ASP A 210 -7.15 -8.31 37.64
N HIS A 211 -7.88 -8.98 36.72
CA HIS A 211 -9.16 -9.61 37.01
C HIS A 211 -9.26 -11.10 36.62
N VAL A 212 -8.54 -11.54 35.59
CA VAL A 212 -8.63 -12.90 35.04
C VAL A 212 -7.24 -13.55 35.00
N PRO A 213 -7.03 -14.69 35.66
CA PRO A 213 -5.73 -15.35 35.65
C PRO A 213 -5.44 -16.01 34.28
N PRO A 214 -4.17 -16.02 33.82
CA PRO A 214 -3.81 -16.64 32.55
C PRO A 214 -4.15 -18.12 32.40
N SER A 215 -4.33 -18.83 33.52
CA SER A 215 -4.77 -20.23 33.54
C SER A 215 -6.18 -20.47 32.98
N HIS A 216 -6.96 -19.41 32.74
CA HIS A 216 -8.29 -19.51 32.14
C HIS A 216 -8.27 -19.64 30.62
N SER A 217 -7.13 -19.37 29.97
CA SER A 217 -7.01 -19.46 28.52
C SER A 217 -7.26 -20.88 28.02
N ASN A 218 -8.06 -21.01 26.96
CA ASN A 218 -8.20 -22.27 26.21
C ASN A 218 -7.02 -22.48 25.24
N ILE A 219 -6.20 -21.44 25.01
CA ILE A 219 -5.04 -21.47 24.12
C ILE A 219 -3.77 -21.26 24.95
N THR A 220 -3.07 -22.35 25.25
CA THR A 220 -1.87 -22.31 26.10
C THR A 220 -0.69 -21.64 25.39
N LEU A 221 0.19 -20.98 26.15
CA LEU A 221 1.45 -20.39 25.66
C LEU A 221 2.32 -21.37 24.83
N THR A 222 2.28 -22.66 25.14
CA THR A 222 3.06 -23.69 24.43
C THR A 222 2.38 -24.22 23.16
N SER A 223 1.14 -23.82 22.86
CA SER A 223 0.41 -24.28 21.67
C SER A 223 0.94 -23.70 20.37
N GLY A 224 1.64 -22.56 20.43
CA GLY A 224 2.06 -21.80 19.24
C GLY A 224 0.93 -21.05 18.52
N GLN A 225 -0.30 -21.06 19.05
CA GLN A 225 -1.48 -20.49 18.38
C GLN A 225 -1.85 -19.08 18.85
N ALA A 226 -1.26 -18.58 19.94
CA ALA A 226 -1.54 -17.28 20.53
C ALA A 226 -0.26 -16.51 20.90
N GLY A 227 0.75 -16.55 20.03
CA GLY A 227 2.09 -16.00 20.31
C GLY A 227 3.00 -16.97 21.06
N ASN A 228 4.31 -16.76 20.94
CA ASN A 228 5.34 -17.62 21.54
C ASN A 228 5.86 -17.10 22.89
N GLY A 229 5.46 -15.89 23.31
CA GLY A 229 5.84 -15.25 24.57
C GLY A 229 7.26 -14.68 24.63
N ILE A 230 8.05 -14.69 23.55
CA ILE A 230 9.47 -14.30 23.58
C ILE A 230 9.67 -12.78 23.46
N GLY A 231 8.73 -12.07 22.85
CA GLY A 231 8.82 -10.61 22.68
C GLY A 231 7.46 -9.94 22.59
N SER A 232 7.45 -8.61 22.65
CA SER A 232 6.22 -7.80 22.61
C SER A 232 5.33 -8.04 21.39
N VAL A 233 5.91 -8.43 20.24
CA VAL A 233 5.16 -8.70 19.00
C VAL A 233 4.46 -10.06 19.05
N GLU A 234 5.06 -11.03 19.75
CA GLU A 234 4.61 -12.42 19.81
C GLU A 234 4.20 -12.78 21.25
N ALA A 235 3.77 -11.78 22.04
CA ALA A 235 3.35 -11.96 23.42
C ALA A 235 2.16 -12.93 23.47
N TRP A 236 2.06 -13.70 24.56
CA TRP A 236 0.97 -14.65 24.72
C TRP A 236 -0.38 -13.95 24.85
N ASP A 237 -1.24 -14.09 23.84
CA ASP A 237 -2.60 -13.56 23.85
C ASP A 237 -3.54 -14.55 24.52
N TYR A 238 -3.58 -14.53 25.85
CA TYR A 238 -4.32 -15.52 26.62
C TYR A 238 -5.83 -15.22 26.71
N PHE A 239 -6.25 -13.98 26.41
CA PHE A 239 -7.60 -13.49 26.70
C PHE A 239 -8.33 -12.97 25.46
N HIS A 240 -7.65 -12.19 24.61
CA HIS A 240 -8.15 -11.72 23.31
C HIS A 240 -9.55 -11.07 23.35
N ILE A 241 -9.63 -9.83 23.87
CA ILE A 241 -10.87 -9.03 23.78
C ILE A 241 -11.12 -8.68 22.31
N ASN A 242 -12.30 -9.01 21.80
CA ASN A 242 -12.68 -8.69 20.42
C ASN A 242 -13.94 -7.84 20.27
N SER A 243 -14.64 -7.56 21.38
CA SER A 243 -15.74 -6.61 21.41
C SER A 243 -15.98 -6.09 22.82
N VAL A 244 -16.41 -4.84 22.88
CA VAL A 244 -16.78 -4.11 24.11
C VAL A 244 -18.04 -3.31 23.81
N ASP A 245 -18.98 -3.33 24.74
CA ASP A 245 -20.23 -2.55 24.68
C ASP A 245 -20.59 -2.03 26.09
N LYS A 246 -21.50 -1.06 26.19
CA LYS A 246 -21.91 -0.44 27.45
C LYS A 246 -23.43 -0.30 27.54
N ASN A 247 -24.00 -0.74 28.65
CA ASN A 247 -25.45 -0.61 28.88
C ASN A 247 -25.83 0.77 29.48
N HIS A 248 -27.14 0.98 29.67
CA HIS A 248 -27.67 2.22 30.25
C HIS A 248 -27.29 2.42 31.73
N ASP A 249 -27.00 1.35 32.47
CA ASP A 249 -26.57 1.41 33.88
C ASP A 249 -25.08 1.80 34.01
N GLY A 250 -24.37 1.82 32.88
CA GLY A 250 -22.97 2.14 32.76
C GLY A 250 -22.05 0.94 32.88
N ASP A 251 -22.58 -0.27 32.97
CA ASP A 251 -21.80 -1.52 32.98
C ASP A 251 -21.34 -1.89 31.57
N TYR A 252 -20.20 -2.57 31.49
CA TYR A 252 -19.59 -2.99 30.23
C TYR A 252 -19.84 -4.47 29.96
N LEU A 253 -20.02 -4.82 28.68
CA LEU A 253 -20.03 -6.19 28.19
C LEU A 253 -18.79 -6.40 27.33
N ILE A 254 -18.00 -7.42 27.62
CA ILE A 254 -16.84 -7.78 26.81
C ILE A 254 -16.93 -9.22 26.32
N SER A 255 -16.51 -9.44 25.08
CA SER A 255 -16.25 -10.78 24.56
C SER A 255 -14.75 -11.05 24.56
N ALA A 256 -14.36 -12.15 25.20
CA ALA A 256 -13.00 -12.64 25.24
C ALA A 256 -12.94 -13.98 24.49
N ARG A 257 -12.29 -13.96 23.33
CA ARG A 257 -12.28 -15.06 22.36
C ARG A 257 -11.56 -16.27 22.91
N ASP A 258 -10.37 -16.08 23.47
CA ASP A 258 -9.45 -17.19 23.76
C ASP A 258 -9.77 -17.90 25.09
N VAL A 259 -10.67 -17.32 25.88
CA VAL A 259 -11.31 -17.96 27.05
C VAL A 259 -12.75 -18.43 26.77
N ASN A 260 -13.25 -18.28 25.53
CA ASN A 260 -14.61 -18.66 25.12
C ASN A 260 -15.72 -18.08 26.00
N SER A 261 -15.56 -16.85 26.49
CA SER A 261 -16.49 -16.28 27.49
C SER A 261 -16.85 -14.82 27.22
N VAL A 262 -18.05 -14.45 27.63
CA VAL A 262 -18.56 -13.08 27.69
C VAL A 262 -18.63 -12.64 29.16
N TYR A 263 -18.19 -11.43 29.46
CA TYR A 263 -18.17 -10.89 30.82
C TYR A 263 -18.98 -9.61 30.91
N LYS A 264 -19.79 -9.49 31.96
CA LYS A 264 -20.35 -8.19 32.37
C LYS A 264 -19.48 -7.60 33.48
N ILE A 265 -19.06 -6.36 33.31
CA ILE A 265 -18.15 -5.65 34.21
C ILE A 265 -18.86 -4.42 34.77
N SER A 266 -18.77 -4.25 36.09
CA SER A 266 -19.30 -3.07 36.78
C SER A 266 -18.60 -1.80 36.30
N GLY A 267 -19.36 -0.85 35.75
CA GLY A 267 -18.81 0.43 35.32
C GLY A 267 -18.36 1.33 36.48
N LYS A 268 -18.70 0.97 37.71
CA LYS A 268 -18.37 1.73 38.92
C LYS A 268 -17.13 1.21 39.63
N THR A 269 -16.92 -0.10 39.60
CA THR A 269 -15.87 -0.76 40.40
C THR A 269 -14.84 -1.49 39.55
N GLY A 270 -15.12 -1.78 38.28
CA GLY A 270 -14.28 -2.63 37.43
C GLY A 270 -14.37 -4.12 37.74
N GLU A 271 -15.16 -4.51 38.73
CA GLU A 271 -15.36 -5.91 39.11
C GLU A 271 -16.24 -6.65 38.08
N ILE A 272 -15.92 -7.93 37.86
CA ILE A 272 -16.74 -8.83 37.03
C ILE A 272 -18.03 -9.13 37.80
N ILE A 273 -19.17 -8.77 37.23
CA ILE A 273 -20.51 -9.04 37.77
C ILE A 273 -20.87 -10.51 37.51
N TRP A 274 -20.73 -10.92 36.25
CA TRP A 274 -20.97 -12.29 35.83
C TRP A 274 -20.12 -12.67 34.62
N THR A 275 -19.86 -13.97 34.49
CA THR A 275 -19.23 -14.59 33.32
C THR A 275 -20.19 -15.59 32.69
N LEU A 276 -20.38 -15.50 31.37
CA LEU A 276 -21.18 -16.40 30.56
C LEU A 276 -20.29 -17.18 29.59
N GLY A 277 -20.36 -18.52 29.65
CA GLY A 277 -19.62 -19.42 28.77
C GLY A 277 -18.32 -19.96 29.38
N GLY A 278 -17.40 -20.36 28.51
CA GLY A 278 -16.14 -21.02 28.85
C GLY A 278 -16.21 -22.56 28.86
N ARG A 279 -15.06 -23.24 28.89
CA ARG A 279 -14.98 -24.72 28.94
C ARG A 279 -15.27 -25.28 30.35
N ASN A 280 -16.40 -24.88 30.96
CA ASN A 280 -16.90 -25.30 32.28
C ASN A 280 -16.08 -24.85 33.51
N VAL A 281 -14.98 -24.11 33.35
CA VAL A 281 -14.10 -23.75 34.48
C VAL A 281 -14.53 -22.44 35.15
N ASN A 282 -15.26 -21.56 34.45
CA ASN A 282 -15.54 -20.17 34.88
C ASN A 282 -16.92 -19.62 34.46
N ASP A 283 -17.94 -20.48 34.40
CA ASP A 283 -19.30 -20.08 34.05
C ASP A 283 -20.15 -19.83 35.31
N ASP A 284 -20.75 -18.64 35.45
CA ASP A 284 -21.67 -18.34 36.54
C ASP A 284 -23.08 -18.93 36.29
N PHE A 285 -23.38 -19.36 35.06
CA PHE A 285 -24.70 -19.87 34.66
C PHE A 285 -24.72 -21.40 34.69
N LYS A 286 -25.55 -21.97 35.57
CA LYS A 286 -25.67 -23.42 35.71
C LYS A 286 -26.55 -23.97 34.58
N HIS A 287 -25.96 -24.82 33.74
CA HIS A 287 -26.63 -25.52 32.64
C HIS A 287 -27.07 -24.61 31.49
N LEU A 288 -26.11 -24.19 30.66
CA LEU A 288 -26.42 -23.70 29.33
C LEU A 288 -27.14 -24.82 28.55
N ASP A 289 -28.25 -24.47 27.89
CA ASP A 289 -28.82 -25.40 26.91
C ASP A 289 -27.85 -25.55 25.72
N LYS A 290 -28.00 -26.65 24.96
CA LYS A 290 -27.15 -26.91 23.79
C LYS A 290 -27.15 -25.77 22.77
N ALA A 291 -28.24 -25.01 22.68
CA ALA A 291 -28.39 -23.92 21.73
C ALA A 291 -27.66 -22.63 22.17
N SER A 292 -27.42 -22.47 23.47
CA SER A 292 -26.78 -21.32 24.12
C SER A 292 -25.26 -21.46 24.20
N HIS A 293 -24.71 -22.64 23.89
CA HIS A 293 -23.27 -22.80 23.76
C HIS A 293 -22.73 -22.02 22.56
N PHE A 294 -21.55 -21.43 22.75
CA PHE A 294 -20.75 -20.74 21.75
C PHE A 294 -19.27 -20.92 22.08
N SER A 295 -18.40 -20.73 21.10
CA SER A 295 -16.95 -20.63 21.32
C SER A 295 -16.29 -19.69 20.32
N TYR A 296 -15.15 -19.13 20.73
CA TYR A 296 -14.37 -18.17 19.95
C TYR A 296 -15.19 -16.99 19.42
N GLN A 297 -16.23 -16.60 20.17
CA GLN A 297 -17.30 -15.69 19.78
C GLN A 297 -16.81 -14.24 19.58
N HIS A 298 -17.52 -13.50 18.74
CA HIS A 298 -17.28 -12.09 18.42
C HIS A 298 -18.54 -11.25 18.62
N HIS A 299 -18.36 -9.92 18.63
CA HIS A 299 -19.45 -8.94 18.53
C HIS A 299 -20.57 -9.12 19.57
N ALA A 300 -20.21 -9.28 20.84
CA ALA A 300 -21.18 -9.27 21.93
C ALA A 300 -21.74 -7.85 22.13
N ARG A 301 -23.07 -7.72 22.13
CA ARG A 301 -23.77 -6.44 22.30
C ARG A 301 -24.95 -6.57 23.24
N PHE A 302 -25.18 -5.56 24.05
CA PHE A 302 -26.46 -5.35 24.71
C PHE A 302 -27.51 -4.98 23.65
N GLN A 303 -28.69 -5.58 23.75
CA GLN A 303 -29.85 -5.31 22.88
C GLN A 303 -31.06 -4.80 23.67
N GLY A 304 -30.82 -4.39 24.93
CA GLY A 304 -31.85 -3.94 25.86
C GLY A 304 -32.30 -5.02 26.85
N VAL A 305 -33.51 -4.86 27.35
CA VAL A 305 -34.17 -5.81 28.26
C VAL A 305 -35.55 -6.17 27.70
N ASP A 306 -35.98 -7.40 27.91
CA ASP A 306 -37.33 -7.82 27.54
C ASP A 306 -38.39 -7.41 28.58
N GLU A 307 -39.65 -7.76 28.30
CA GLU A 307 -40.78 -7.43 29.16
C GLU A 307 -40.70 -8.11 30.54
N GLU A 308 -39.98 -9.23 30.64
CA GLU A 308 -39.74 -9.94 31.90
C GLU A 308 -38.50 -9.42 32.66
N GLY A 309 -37.81 -8.41 32.12
CA GLY A 309 -36.62 -7.82 32.71
C GLY A 309 -35.34 -8.65 32.54
N ARG A 310 -35.30 -9.56 31.55
CA ARG A 310 -34.10 -10.31 31.17
C ARG A 310 -33.26 -9.47 30.21
N GLU A 311 -31.94 -9.50 30.38
CA GLU A 311 -31.01 -8.80 29.49
C GLU A 311 -30.96 -9.52 28.14
N ILE A 312 -31.16 -8.80 27.05
CA ILE A 312 -31.05 -9.33 25.68
C ILE A 312 -29.63 -9.07 25.19
N ILE A 313 -28.93 -10.12 24.77
CA ILE A 313 -27.56 -10.05 24.25
C ILE A 313 -27.50 -10.66 22.87
N SER A 314 -26.91 -9.98 21.90
CA SER A 314 -26.54 -10.59 20.62
C SER A 314 -25.05 -10.93 20.59
N LEU A 315 -24.67 -12.01 19.92
CA LEU A 315 -23.28 -12.32 19.62
C LEU A 315 -23.16 -13.10 18.31
N TYR A 316 -21.96 -13.10 17.74
CA TYR A 316 -21.57 -13.97 16.65
C TYR A 316 -20.75 -15.15 17.19
N ASP A 317 -21.27 -16.36 17.04
CA ASP A 317 -20.63 -17.60 17.47
C ASP A 317 -19.85 -18.22 16.31
N ASN A 318 -18.53 -18.05 16.35
CA ASN A 318 -17.63 -18.63 15.36
C ASN A 318 -17.65 -20.15 15.43
N SER A 319 -17.65 -20.72 16.64
CA SER A 319 -17.52 -22.16 16.88
C SER A 319 -16.29 -22.80 16.23
N ALA A 320 -15.30 -21.97 15.88
CA ALA A 320 -14.11 -22.38 15.17
C ALA A 320 -12.91 -21.50 15.53
N HIS A 321 -11.74 -22.12 15.51
CA HIS A 321 -10.45 -21.47 15.68
C HIS A 321 -9.46 -22.10 14.68
N GLY A 322 -8.55 -21.31 14.12
CA GLY A 322 -7.53 -21.82 13.20
C GLY A 322 -6.25 -21.01 13.30
N THR A 323 -5.15 -21.58 12.81
CA THR A 323 -3.87 -20.88 12.78
C THR A 323 -3.82 -19.87 11.64
N GLU A 324 -3.33 -18.66 11.94
CA GLU A 324 -3.03 -17.63 10.95
C GLU A 324 -1.63 -17.82 10.32
N THR A 325 -0.84 -18.75 10.87
CA THR A 325 0.57 -19.00 10.53
C THR A 325 0.84 -20.42 10.01
N ASP A 326 -0.19 -21.24 9.83
CA ASP A 326 -0.11 -22.69 9.49
C ASP A 326 0.66 -23.58 10.50
N ILE A 327 1.06 -23.06 11.67
CA ILE A 327 1.85 -23.78 12.69
C ILE A 327 0.96 -24.55 13.70
N GLY A 328 -0.26 -24.97 13.33
CA GLY A 328 -1.16 -25.68 14.25
C GLY A 328 -2.37 -26.32 13.60
N HIS A 329 -3.41 -26.62 14.41
CA HIS A 329 -4.62 -27.31 13.97
C HIS A 329 -5.85 -26.41 14.08
N ALA A 330 -6.71 -26.46 13.06
CA ALA A 330 -8.04 -25.88 13.15
C ALA A 330 -8.90 -26.69 14.13
N VAL A 331 -9.60 -25.99 15.01
CA VAL A 331 -10.55 -26.53 15.98
C VAL A 331 -11.94 -26.11 15.53
N PHE A 332 -12.86 -27.06 15.51
CA PHE A 332 -14.26 -26.85 15.15
C PHE A 332 -15.13 -27.48 16.24
N ASP A 333 -15.84 -26.64 17.00
CA ASP A 333 -16.75 -27.07 18.07
C ASP A 333 -18.18 -27.30 17.55
N ALA A 334 -18.50 -26.76 16.37
CA ALA A 334 -19.78 -26.93 15.67
C ALA A 334 -19.55 -27.06 14.14
N PRO A 335 -20.52 -27.61 13.38
CA PRO A 335 -20.39 -27.78 11.92
C PRO A 335 -20.50 -26.46 11.14
N THR A 336 -21.06 -25.40 11.74
CA THR A 336 -21.25 -24.08 11.12
C THR A 336 -21.10 -22.99 12.19
N SER A 337 -20.76 -21.77 11.79
CA SER A 337 -20.93 -20.61 12.67
C SER A 337 -22.40 -20.21 12.81
N SER A 338 -22.73 -19.33 13.75
CA SER A 338 -24.10 -18.79 13.87
C SER A 338 -24.13 -17.38 14.47
N GLY A 339 -25.11 -16.56 14.06
CA GLY A 339 -25.50 -15.40 14.86
C GLY A 339 -26.46 -15.85 15.97
N LYS A 340 -26.37 -15.29 17.18
CA LYS A 340 -27.25 -15.67 18.31
C LYS A 340 -27.83 -14.45 19.01
N VAL A 341 -29.05 -14.61 19.50
CA VAL A 341 -29.69 -13.70 20.46
C VAL A 341 -30.04 -14.51 21.70
N LEU A 342 -29.48 -14.09 22.84
CA LEU A 342 -29.58 -14.74 24.14
C LEU A 342 -30.39 -13.88 25.11
N LEU A 343 -31.13 -14.52 26.00
CA LEU A 343 -31.84 -13.91 27.12
C LEU A 343 -31.14 -14.32 28.40
N VAL A 344 -30.56 -13.35 29.09
CA VAL A 344 -29.79 -13.55 30.32
C VAL A 344 -30.63 -13.08 31.50
N ASN A 345 -30.96 -14.02 32.39
CA ASN A 345 -31.72 -13.73 33.60
C ASN A 345 -30.80 -13.81 34.82
N THR A 346 -30.60 -12.67 35.49
CA THR A 346 -29.80 -12.57 36.71
C THR A 346 -30.64 -12.31 37.97
N ALA A 347 -31.96 -12.49 37.90
CA ALA A 347 -32.86 -12.33 39.04
C ALA A 347 -32.75 -13.49 40.05
N GLY A 348 -32.99 -13.19 41.34
CA GLY A 348 -33.13 -14.22 42.38
C GLY A 348 -31.82 -14.85 42.89
N GLY A 349 -30.67 -14.29 42.53
CA GLY A 349 -29.33 -14.66 43.00
C GLY A 349 -28.63 -15.72 42.13
N LYS A 350 -27.28 -15.79 42.20
CA LYS A 350 -26.41 -16.58 41.29
C LYS A 350 -26.87 -18.02 41.03
N ASN A 351 -27.38 -18.71 42.05
CA ASN A 351 -27.84 -20.10 41.90
C ASN A 351 -29.10 -20.28 41.03
N LYS A 352 -29.78 -19.20 40.66
CA LYS A 352 -30.98 -19.18 39.82
C LYS A 352 -30.77 -18.51 38.46
N TRP A 353 -29.55 -18.06 38.18
CA TRP A 353 -29.25 -17.40 36.92
C TRP A 353 -29.39 -18.39 35.76
N THR A 354 -29.99 -17.94 34.67
CA THR A 354 -30.25 -18.77 33.48
C THR A 354 -29.93 -17.98 32.22
N VAL A 355 -29.54 -18.71 31.17
CA VAL A 355 -29.45 -18.18 29.80
C VAL A 355 -30.28 -19.05 28.88
N GLU A 356 -31.00 -18.41 27.97
CA GLU A 356 -31.84 -19.05 26.96
C GLU A 356 -31.51 -18.46 25.59
N THR A 357 -31.41 -19.30 24.55
CA THR A 357 -31.33 -18.82 23.17
C THR A 357 -32.73 -18.43 22.68
N ARG A 358 -32.94 -17.12 22.47
CA ARG A 358 -34.16 -16.62 21.82
C ARG A 358 -34.19 -17.00 20.34
N GLN A 359 -33.06 -16.87 19.66
CA GLN A 359 -32.92 -17.20 18.24
C GLN A 359 -31.46 -17.47 17.87
N ALA A 360 -31.25 -18.38 16.91
CA ALA A 360 -29.97 -18.60 16.25
C ALA A 360 -30.13 -18.55 14.72
N PHE A 361 -29.18 -17.89 14.07
CA PHE A 361 -29.16 -17.62 12.64
C PHE A 361 -28.02 -18.42 11.99
N TYR A 362 -28.38 -19.46 11.24
CA TYR A 362 -27.44 -20.38 10.60
C TYR A 362 -27.24 -20.03 9.13
N PRO A 363 -26.01 -20.14 8.59
CA PRO A 363 -25.73 -19.80 7.20
C PRO A 363 -26.50 -20.72 6.24
N PRO A 364 -27.03 -20.21 5.12
CA PRO A 364 -27.82 -20.99 4.17
C PRO A 364 -27.03 -22.10 3.47
N ASP A 365 -25.71 -22.01 3.45
CA ASP A 365 -24.77 -22.89 2.77
C ASP A 365 -23.71 -23.48 3.71
N GLY A 366 -23.94 -23.43 5.02
CA GLY A 366 -23.12 -24.13 6.01
C GLY A 366 -21.76 -23.50 6.29
N LEU A 367 -21.61 -22.18 6.10
CA LEU A 367 -20.37 -21.45 6.40
C LEU A 367 -19.86 -21.67 7.83
N ILE A 368 -18.53 -21.70 7.95
CA ILE A 368 -17.83 -21.73 9.23
C ILE A 368 -16.65 -20.75 9.19
N SER A 369 -16.73 -19.71 10.01
CA SER A 369 -15.74 -18.64 10.06
C SER A 369 -14.85 -18.78 11.28
N LYS A 370 -13.54 -18.94 11.05
CA LYS A 370 -12.53 -19.14 12.12
C LYS A 370 -12.21 -17.88 12.96
N SER A 371 -12.61 -16.70 12.49
CA SER A 371 -12.38 -15.43 13.16
C SER A 371 -13.30 -14.32 12.62
N GLN A 372 -13.40 -13.21 13.35
CA GLN A 372 -14.18 -12.04 12.95
C GLN A 372 -15.68 -12.37 12.91
N GLY A 373 -16.49 -11.45 12.36
CA GLY A 373 -17.94 -11.62 12.24
C GLY A 373 -18.74 -10.69 13.13
N SER A 374 -19.99 -10.46 12.74
CA SER A 374 -20.94 -9.64 13.49
C SER A 374 -22.37 -10.16 13.33
N THR A 375 -23.19 -9.85 14.33
CA THR A 375 -24.65 -10.04 14.32
C THR A 375 -25.28 -8.70 14.70
N GLN A 376 -26.06 -8.11 13.80
CA GLN A 376 -26.73 -6.82 13.97
C GLN A 376 -28.24 -7.03 13.86
N LEU A 377 -28.98 -6.65 14.90
CA LEU A 377 -30.44 -6.58 14.86
C LEU A 377 -30.83 -5.28 14.13
N LEU A 378 -31.83 -5.35 13.25
CA LEU A 378 -32.31 -4.25 12.43
C LEU A 378 -33.70 -3.78 12.90
N ASP A 379 -34.04 -2.52 12.63
CA ASP A 379 -35.27 -1.88 13.13
C ASP A 379 -36.57 -2.57 12.68
N ASN A 380 -36.56 -3.23 11.53
CA ASN A 380 -37.71 -3.99 11.03
C ASN A 380 -37.83 -5.40 11.65
N GLY A 381 -36.96 -5.74 12.60
CA GLY A 381 -36.88 -7.05 13.25
C GLY A 381 -36.03 -8.09 12.50
N ASN A 382 -35.51 -7.77 11.31
CA ASN A 382 -34.55 -8.63 10.63
C ASN A 382 -33.19 -8.62 11.34
N VAL A 383 -32.32 -9.55 10.96
CA VAL A 383 -30.97 -9.65 11.50
C VAL A 383 -29.98 -9.77 10.35
N LEU A 384 -28.96 -8.91 10.35
CA LEU A 384 -27.81 -9.02 9.46
C LEU A 384 -26.67 -9.78 10.17
N VAL A 385 -26.19 -10.84 9.53
CA VAL A 385 -25.01 -11.59 9.98
C VAL A 385 -23.89 -11.43 8.96
N ASN A 386 -22.71 -11.04 9.44
CA ASN A 386 -21.47 -11.02 8.67
C ASN A 386 -20.61 -12.23 9.04
N TRP A 387 -20.23 -13.01 8.04
CA TRP A 387 -19.47 -14.27 8.18
C TRP A 387 -17.95 -14.07 8.18
N GLY A 388 -17.45 -12.92 8.64
CA GLY A 388 -16.05 -12.71 9.01
C GLY A 388 -15.01 -13.15 7.97
N SER A 389 -14.19 -14.14 8.36
CA SER A 389 -13.16 -14.76 7.52
C SER A 389 -13.66 -15.41 6.23
N GLU A 390 -14.97 -15.67 6.10
CA GLU A 390 -15.59 -16.24 4.90
C GLU A 390 -16.09 -15.18 3.91
N GLY A 391 -15.98 -13.89 4.27
CA GLY A 391 -16.26 -12.79 3.33
C GLY A 391 -17.69 -12.79 2.81
N ALA A 392 -18.68 -13.08 3.66
CA ALA A 392 -20.09 -13.11 3.26
C ALA A 392 -20.99 -12.36 4.23
N VAL A 393 -22.17 -11.96 3.76
CA VAL A 393 -23.25 -11.36 4.56
C VAL A 393 -24.57 -12.08 4.32
N THR A 394 -25.43 -12.14 5.33
CA THR A 394 -26.77 -12.72 5.22
C THR A 394 -27.76 -11.92 6.03
N GLU A 395 -28.88 -11.60 5.42
CA GLU A 395 -30.01 -11.05 6.14
C GLU A 395 -31.06 -12.14 6.39
N PHE A 396 -31.49 -12.22 7.64
CA PHE A 396 -32.50 -13.15 8.12
C PHE A 396 -33.72 -12.39 8.58
N THR A 397 -34.90 -12.97 8.40
CA THR A 397 -36.09 -12.56 9.17
C THR A 397 -35.92 -12.96 10.65
N SER A 398 -36.70 -12.35 11.54
CA SER A 398 -36.65 -12.59 12.99
C SER A 398 -36.83 -14.07 13.40
N ASP A 399 -37.53 -14.86 12.59
CA ASP A 399 -37.73 -16.30 12.77
C ASP A 399 -36.58 -17.18 12.24
N GLY A 400 -35.51 -16.58 11.72
CA GLY A 400 -34.28 -17.27 11.33
C GLY A 400 -34.23 -17.73 9.87
N LYS A 401 -35.17 -17.31 9.02
CA LYS A 401 -35.13 -17.62 7.59
C LYS A 401 -34.19 -16.67 6.85
N ALA A 402 -33.18 -17.22 6.17
CA ALA A 402 -32.32 -16.46 5.27
C ALA A 402 -33.15 -15.92 4.10
N ILE A 403 -33.10 -14.60 3.88
CA ILE A 403 -33.83 -13.93 2.78
C ILE A 403 -32.89 -13.30 1.76
N TYR A 404 -31.68 -12.95 2.18
CA TYR A 404 -30.62 -12.39 1.35
C TYR A 404 -29.28 -12.99 1.75
N HIS A 405 -28.46 -13.40 0.79
CA HIS A 405 -27.11 -13.93 1.01
C HIS A 405 -26.17 -13.48 -0.11
N ALA A 406 -25.01 -12.96 0.25
CA ALA A 406 -24.02 -12.47 -0.70
C ALA A 406 -22.58 -12.66 -0.23
N TYR A 407 -21.67 -12.81 -1.18
CA TYR A 407 -20.23 -12.93 -0.97
C TYR A 407 -19.49 -11.69 -1.48
N PHE A 408 -18.42 -11.31 -0.81
CA PHE A 408 -17.40 -10.42 -1.36
C PHE A 408 -16.38 -11.29 -2.11
N GLU A 409 -16.23 -11.10 -3.42
CA GLU A 409 -15.22 -11.80 -4.25
C GLU A 409 -15.23 -13.33 -4.01
N LYS A 410 -16.36 -13.97 -4.32
CA LYS A 410 -16.60 -15.37 -3.94
C LYS A 410 -15.51 -16.29 -4.47
N GLY A 411 -14.92 -17.10 -3.58
CA GLY A 411 -13.87 -18.05 -3.95
C GLY A 411 -12.48 -17.44 -4.14
N HIS A 412 -12.30 -16.15 -3.87
CA HIS A 412 -11.02 -15.44 -4.03
C HIS A 412 -10.34 -15.06 -2.70
N GLY A 413 -10.86 -15.55 -1.56
CA GLY A 413 -10.22 -15.37 -0.25
C GLY A 413 -10.38 -13.96 0.35
N ALA A 414 -11.36 -13.19 -0.12
CA ALA A 414 -11.73 -11.94 0.52
C ALA A 414 -12.38 -12.21 1.89
N GLN A 415 -12.06 -11.36 2.86
CA GLN A 415 -12.64 -11.35 4.19
C GLN A 415 -13.28 -10.00 4.45
N ASN A 416 -14.18 -9.95 5.43
CA ASN A 416 -14.73 -8.69 5.90
C ASN A 416 -14.91 -8.74 7.42
N TYR A 417 -14.23 -7.84 8.13
CA TYR A 417 -14.12 -7.91 9.59
C TYR A 417 -15.50 -7.86 10.29
N ARG A 418 -16.29 -6.85 9.93
CA ARG A 418 -17.71 -6.70 10.29
C ARG A 418 -18.43 -6.02 9.14
N ALA A 419 -19.71 -6.33 8.98
CA ALA A 419 -20.60 -5.59 8.10
C ALA A 419 -21.77 -5.05 8.91
N PHE A 420 -22.27 -3.89 8.49
CA PHE A 420 -23.43 -3.27 9.08
C PHE A 420 -24.39 -2.78 8.00
N LYS A 421 -25.67 -2.70 8.34
CA LYS A 421 -26.69 -2.09 7.50
C LYS A 421 -27.30 -0.91 8.23
N ASN A 422 -27.24 0.26 7.60
CA ASN A 422 -27.75 1.51 8.16
C ASN A 422 -28.34 2.38 7.04
N ASP A 423 -29.23 3.28 7.41
CA ASP A 423 -29.58 4.42 6.59
C ASP A 423 -28.37 5.36 6.44
N TRP A 424 -28.23 5.98 5.27
CA TRP A 424 -27.22 7.01 5.07
C TRP A 424 -27.70 8.00 4.02
N GLN A 425 -27.60 9.27 4.38
CA GLN A 425 -27.78 10.37 3.45
C GLN A 425 -26.59 11.29 3.60
N SER A 426 -25.86 11.46 2.49
CA SER A 426 -24.79 12.43 2.41
C SER A 426 -25.34 13.84 2.30
N VAL A 427 -24.52 14.81 2.68
CA VAL A 427 -24.78 16.23 2.47
C VAL A 427 -23.66 16.73 1.60
N LYS A 428 -23.92 16.95 0.31
CA LYS A 428 -22.96 17.49 -0.67
C LYS A 428 -21.53 16.93 -0.51
N PRO A 429 -21.26 15.73 -1.02
CA PRO A 429 -19.91 15.14 -0.98
C PRO A 429 -18.81 16.14 -1.35
N SER A 430 -17.70 16.14 -0.61
CA SER A 430 -16.60 17.11 -0.78
C SER A 430 -15.82 16.94 -2.08
N GLU A 431 -15.82 15.73 -2.63
CA GLU A 431 -15.18 15.40 -3.89
C GLU A 431 -15.97 15.97 -5.08
N ASP A 432 -15.28 16.43 -6.12
CA ASP A 432 -15.93 16.91 -7.34
C ASP A 432 -16.61 15.75 -8.09
N ALA A 433 -17.71 16.06 -8.79
CA ALA A 433 -18.35 15.08 -9.66
C ALA A 433 -17.46 14.76 -10.88
N ALA A 434 -17.30 13.48 -11.19
CA ALA A 434 -16.54 13.00 -12.33
C ALA A 434 -17.39 12.99 -13.61
N LEU A 435 -16.78 13.36 -14.73
CA LEU A 435 -17.37 13.30 -16.07
C LEU A 435 -16.33 12.80 -17.06
N VAL A 436 -16.77 11.95 -17.99
CA VAL A 436 -15.99 11.61 -19.18
C VAL A 436 -16.87 11.65 -20.43
N GLY A 437 -16.25 11.96 -21.57
CA GLY A 437 -16.88 11.85 -22.88
C GLY A 437 -15.99 11.10 -23.86
N TYR A 438 -16.49 9.99 -24.41
CA TYR A 438 -15.80 9.17 -25.40
C TYR A 438 -16.48 9.27 -26.76
N ALA A 439 -15.77 9.77 -27.76
CA ALA A 439 -16.26 9.87 -29.14
C ALA A 439 -15.67 8.75 -30.01
N TYR A 440 -16.54 8.07 -30.73
CA TYR A 440 -16.21 7.03 -31.71
C TYR A 440 -16.65 7.51 -33.08
N GLY A 441 -15.82 8.35 -33.70
CA GLY A 441 -16.16 9.01 -34.97
C GLY A 441 -16.49 8.03 -36.11
N HIS A 442 -15.83 6.87 -36.12
CA HIS A 442 -16.09 5.81 -37.11
C HIS A 442 -17.46 5.13 -36.92
N LEU A 443 -18.04 5.18 -35.72
CA LEU A 443 -19.38 4.66 -35.40
C LEU A 443 -20.44 5.77 -35.34
N GLY A 444 -20.03 7.04 -35.43
CA GLY A 444 -20.90 8.19 -35.18
C GLY A 444 -21.50 8.20 -33.78
N LYS A 445 -20.74 7.73 -32.77
CA LYS A 445 -21.22 7.54 -31.39
C LYS A 445 -20.50 8.45 -30.39
N LEU A 446 -21.22 8.99 -29.41
CA LEU A 446 -20.67 9.71 -28.26
C LEU A 446 -21.27 9.10 -26.98
N ILE A 447 -20.41 8.68 -26.06
CA ILE A 447 -20.78 8.13 -24.76
C ILE A 447 -20.33 9.12 -23.69
N LEU A 448 -21.27 9.62 -22.89
CA LEU A 448 -20.99 10.45 -21.74
C LEU A 448 -21.31 9.67 -20.48
N ALA A 449 -20.45 9.73 -19.47
CA ALA A 449 -20.67 9.08 -18.20
C ALA A 449 -20.28 10.00 -17.05
N SER A 450 -21.10 10.04 -16.00
CA SER A 450 -20.84 10.83 -14.81
C SER A 450 -21.17 10.07 -13.54
N SER A 451 -20.41 10.36 -12.49
CA SER A 451 -20.61 9.83 -11.14
C SER A 451 -20.20 10.87 -10.10
N TRP A 452 -20.74 10.77 -8.89
CA TRP A 452 -20.35 11.62 -7.78
C TRP A 452 -20.20 10.75 -6.53
N ASN A 453 -18.96 10.56 -6.08
CA ASN A 453 -18.63 9.60 -5.04
C ASN A 453 -19.30 9.96 -3.71
N GLY A 454 -20.18 9.09 -3.23
CA GLY A 454 -20.96 9.29 -2.01
C GLY A 454 -22.25 10.06 -2.18
N ASP A 455 -22.67 10.40 -3.40
CA ASP A 455 -23.93 11.11 -3.63
C ASP A 455 -25.18 10.25 -3.38
N THR A 456 -26.09 10.82 -2.62
CA THR A 456 -27.41 10.24 -2.33
C THR A 456 -28.57 11.12 -2.80
N GLU A 457 -28.31 12.31 -3.36
CA GLU A 457 -29.35 13.31 -3.67
C GLU A 457 -29.60 13.51 -5.17
N VAL A 458 -28.62 13.26 -6.05
CA VAL A 458 -28.83 13.41 -7.49
C VAL A 458 -29.86 12.39 -7.97
N ALA A 459 -30.91 12.88 -8.63
CA ALA A 459 -31.96 12.10 -9.26
C ALA A 459 -31.75 11.97 -10.78
N SER A 460 -31.20 12.98 -11.44
CA SER A 460 -30.88 12.92 -12.88
C SER A 460 -29.61 13.71 -13.21
N TRP A 461 -28.97 13.36 -14.33
CA TRP A 461 -27.83 14.06 -14.90
C TRP A 461 -28.19 14.65 -16.25
N ARG A 462 -28.00 15.96 -16.39
CA ARG A 462 -28.16 16.69 -17.65
C ARG A 462 -26.81 16.98 -18.28
N TYR A 463 -26.65 16.62 -19.54
CA TYR A 463 -25.39 16.73 -20.27
C TYR A 463 -25.42 17.84 -21.31
N TYR A 464 -24.27 18.47 -21.51
CA TYR A 464 -24.04 19.53 -22.46
C TYR A 464 -22.76 19.26 -23.26
N GLY A 465 -22.70 19.76 -24.49
CA GLY A 465 -21.52 19.67 -25.35
C GLY A 465 -21.25 20.96 -26.10
N ALA A 466 -19.96 21.24 -26.34
CA ALA A 466 -19.49 22.31 -27.20
C ALA A 466 -18.64 21.75 -28.34
N THR A 467 -18.82 22.27 -29.55
CA THR A 467 -18.07 21.84 -30.75
C THR A 467 -16.69 22.50 -30.88
N LYS A 468 -16.38 23.45 -29.99
CA LYS A 468 -15.08 24.11 -29.86
C LYS A 468 -14.75 24.28 -28.39
N LYS A 469 -13.46 24.22 -28.04
CA LYS A 469 -13.00 24.48 -26.68
C LYS A 469 -13.37 25.89 -26.22
N GLY A 470 -13.94 26.01 -25.03
CA GLY A 470 -14.47 27.27 -24.50
C GLY A 470 -15.73 27.79 -25.22
N GLY A 471 -16.32 27.01 -26.13
CA GLY A 471 -17.48 27.42 -26.92
C GLY A 471 -18.80 27.43 -26.13
N PRO A 472 -19.90 27.86 -26.78
CA PRO A 472 -21.23 27.77 -26.19
C PRO A 472 -21.63 26.30 -25.98
N LEU A 473 -22.18 26.01 -24.79
CA LEU A 473 -22.67 24.69 -24.43
C LEU A 473 -24.09 24.51 -24.97
N LYS A 474 -24.33 23.39 -25.67
CA LYS A 474 -25.65 22.95 -26.11
C LYS A 474 -26.05 21.73 -25.29
N GLN A 475 -27.25 21.73 -24.74
CA GLN A 475 -27.80 20.55 -24.05
C GLN A 475 -27.92 19.38 -25.03
N LEU A 476 -27.44 18.22 -24.60
CA LEU A 476 -27.41 16.98 -25.37
C LEU A 476 -28.47 15.99 -24.94
N GLY A 477 -28.79 15.96 -23.64
CA GLY A 477 -29.79 15.05 -23.07
C GLY A 477 -29.79 15.10 -21.56
N GLU A 478 -30.73 14.39 -20.96
CA GLU A 478 -30.83 14.18 -19.51
C GLU A 478 -31.13 12.70 -19.26
N VAL A 479 -30.53 12.12 -18.22
CA VAL A 479 -30.64 10.70 -17.88
C VAL A 479 -30.92 10.56 -16.40
N GLU A 480 -31.90 9.74 -16.04
CA GLU A 480 -32.18 9.39 -14.64
C GLU A 480 -31.04 8.58 -14.02
N ARG A 481 -30.71 8.85 -12.76
CA ARG A 481 -29.68 8.13 -12.04
C ARG A 481 -30.26 6.85 -11.42
N ASN A 482 -29.86 5.70 -11.97
CA ASN A 482 -30.27 4.38 -11.47
C ASN A 482 -29.17 3.63 -10.70
N GLY A 483 -27.99 4.24 -10.54
CA GLY A 483 -26.86 3.66 -9.80
C GLY A 483 -25.73 4.68 -9.58
N PHE A 484 -24.52 4.20 -9.29
CA PHE A 484 -23.33 5.04 -9.08
C PHE A 484 -23.02 5.94 -10.28
N GLU A 485 -23.08 5.36 -11.48
CA GLU A 485 -22.75 6.02 -12.73
C GLU A 485 -23.99 6.14 -13.63
N ALA A 486 -24.25 7.36 -14.10
CA ALA A 486 -25.23 7.62 -15.16
C ALA A 486 -24.52 7.72 -16.51
N ARG A 487 -25.15 7.18 -17.56
CA ARG A 487 -24.60 7.16 -18.93
C ARG A 487 -25.59 7.72 -19.93
N LEU A 488 -25.15 8.66 -20.76
CA LEU A 488 -25.87 9.13 -21.95
C LEU A 488 -25.15 8.66 -23.21
N GLU A 489 -25.86 7.92 -24.05
CA GLU A 489 -25.38 7.50 -25.36
C GLU A 489 -26.09 8.26 -26.47
N LEU A 490 -25.30 8.85 -27.38
CA LEU A 490 -25.79 9.53 -28.57
C LEU A 490 -25.26 8.82 -29.80
N ASN A 491 -26.19 8.42 -30.67
CA ASN A 491 -25.89 7.79 -31.95
C ASN A 491 -26.09 8.79 -33.10
N HIS A 492 -25.44 8.54 -34.24
CA HIS A 492 -25.49 9.38 -35.44
C HIS A 492 -25.08 10.84 -35.19
N VAL A 493 -24.12 11.05 -34.29
CA VAL A 493 -23.64 12.38 -33.93
C VAL A 493 -22.82 12.96 -35.09
N LYS A 494 -23.39 13.93 -35.79
CA LYS A 494 -22.77 14.63 -36.94
C LYS A 494 -21.78 15.73 -36.53
N HIS A 495 -21.73 16.07 -35.24
CA HIS A 495 -20.92 17.17 -34.71
C HIS A 495 -19.76 16.65 -33.87
N ASP A 496 -18.55 17.09 -34.20
CA ASP A 496 -17.37 16.90 -33.38
C ASP A 496 -17.49 17.73 -32.09
N TYR A 497 -18.10 17.18 -31.05
CA TYR A 497 -18.03 17.76 -29.70
C TYR A 497 -16.59 17.64 -29.19
N LYS A 498 -16.01 18.77 -28.77
CA LYS A 498 -14.64 18.85 -28.25
C LYS A 498 -14.61 19.00 -26.73
N GLU A 499 -15.67 19.54 -26.15
CA GLU A 499 -15.85 19.64 -24.69
C GLU A 499 -17.26 19.22 -24.28
N VAL A 500 -17.37 18.69 -23.06
CA VAL A 500 -18.62 18.28 -22.42
C VAL A 500 -18.70 18.80 -20.98
N LYS A 501 -19.91 18.97 -20.47
CA LYS A 501 -20.23 19.34 -19.08
C LYS A 501 -21.47 18.57 -18.65
N ALA A 502 -21.60 18.25 -17.36
CA ALA A 502 -22.81 17.72 -16.79
C ALA A 502 -23.27 18.52 -15.57
N GLU A 503 -24.58 18.48 -15.32
CA GLU A 503 -25.25 19.06 -14.14
C GLU A 503 -26.05 17.95 -13.47
N GLY A 504 -25.85 17.77 -12.16
CA GLY A 504 -26.62 16.84 -11.34
C GLY A 504 -27.82 17.58 -10.75
N LEU A 505 -29.00 17.02 -10.96
CA LEU A 505 -30.28 17.60 -10.52
C LEU A 505 -30.88 16.75 -9.41
N ASP A 506 -31.49 17.40 -8.42
CA ASP A 506 -32.31 16.74 -7.41
C ASP A 506 -33.68 16.32 -7.98
N LYS A 507 -34.48 15.64 -7.16
CA LYS A 507 -35.83 15.17 -7.51
C LYS A 507 -36.81 16.29 -7.92
N ASP A 508 -36.54 17.53 -7.52
CA ASP A 508 -37.36 18.70 -7.82
C ASP A 508 -36.85 19.43 -9.09
N GLY A 509 -35.81 18.91 -9.73
CA GLY A 509 -35.21 19.46 -10.96
C GLY A 509 -34.28 20.64 -10.71
N LYS A 510 -33.81 20.84 -9.47
CA LYS A 510 -32.84 21.88 -9.13
C LYS A 510 -31.41 21.35 -9.26
N VAL A 511 -30.54 22.15 -9.87
CA VAL A 511 -29.11 21.83 -9.98
C VAL A 511 -28.44 21.91 -8.61
N ILE A 512 -27.82 20.82 -8.18
CA ILE A 512 -27.11 20.72 -6.89
C ILE A 512 -25.59 20.54 -7.05
N ILE A 513 -25.14 20.10 -8.23
CA ILE A 513 -23.73 19.97 -8.58
C ILE A 513 -23.51 20.20 -10.08
N GLU A 514 -22.35 20.74 -10.43
CA GLU A 514 -21.90 20.89 -11.80
C GLU A 514 -20.50 20.32 -11.94
N THR A 515 -20.22 19.65 -13.06
CA THR A 515 -18.88 19.18 -13.37
C THR A 515 -18.04 20.31 -13.98
N SER A 516 -16.73 20.15 -13.93
CA SER A 516 -15.84 20.90 -14.82
C SER A 516 -16.14 20.58 -16.28
N ARG A 517 -15.66 21.45 -17.19
CA ARG A 517 -15.71 21.16 -18.63
C ARG A 517 -14.59 20.17 -18.97
N GLU A 518 -14.98 19.03 -19.50
CA GLU A 518 -14.04 17.95 -19.84
C GLU A 518 -13.83 17.88 -21.35
N THR A 519 -12.60 17.60 -21.78
CA THR A 519 -12.29 17.38 -23.19
C THR A 519 -12.77 16.00 -23.62
N VAL A 520 -13.45 15.92 -24.76
CA VAL A 520 -13.88 14.64 -25.33
C VAL A 520 -12.67 13.86 -25.83
N VAL A 521 -12.60 12.58 -25.47
CA VAL A 521 -11.53 11.67 -25.87
C VAL A 521 -11.96 10.92 -27.13
N ASP A 522 -11.23 11.12 -28.22
CA ASP A 522 -11.48 10.48 -29.51
C ASP A 522 -10.89 9.06 -29.55
N ASN A 523 -11.68 8.08 -29.99
CA ASN A 523 -11.29 6.68 -30.20
C ASN A 523 -10.58 6.02 -28.99
N ALA A 524 -11.04 6.31 -27.77
CA ALA A 524 -10.65 5.51 -26.60
C ALA A 524 -11.01 4.04 -26.83
N PRO A 525 -10.33 3.05 -26.19
CA PRO A 525 -10.77 1.66 -26.28
C PRO A 525 -12.25 1.54 -25.90
N LEU A 526 -13.02 0.75 -26.64
CA LEU A 526 -14.43 0.52 -26.28
C LEU A 526 -14.50 -0.21 -24.93
N PRO A 527 -15.37 0.22 -24.01
CA PRO A 527 -15.61 -0.54 -22.80
C PRO A 527 -16.10 -1.95 -23.14
N PRO A 528 -15.77 -2.97 -22.33
CA PRO A 528 -16.09 -4.37 -22.62
C PRO A 528 -17.54 -4.61 -23.04
N ASP A 529 -18.49 -3.93 -22.39
CA ASP A 529 -19.93 -4.02 -22.67
C ASP A 529 -20.29 -3.62 -24.11
N TYR A 530 -19.51 -2.72 -24.72
CA TYR A 530 -19.71 -2.24 -26.10
C TYR A 530 -18.90 -2.99 -27.14
N ARG A 531 -18.02 -3.91 -26.72
CA ARG A 531 -17.25 -4.76 -27.67
C ARG A 531 -18.13 -5.84 -28.30
N GLN A 532 -19.34 -6.09 -27.78
CA GLN A 532 -20.26 -7.06 -28.38
C GLN A 532 -20.80 -6.62 -29.76
N ASP A 533 -20.89 -5.32 -30.04
CA ASP A 533 -21.34 -4.80 -31.35
C ASP A 533 -20.30 -5.02 -32.47
N GLU A 534 -19.02 -5.25 -32.14
CA GLU A 534 -18.00 -5.64 -33.13
C GLU A 534 -18.13 -7.10 -33.61
N ASN A 535 -18.93 -7.93 -32.95
CA ASN A 535 -19.18 -9.30 -33.43
C ASN A 535 -20.02 -9.36 -34.72
N ILE A 536 -20.57 -8.23 -35.17
CA ILE A 536 -21.16 -8.11 -36.51
C ILE A 536 -20.05 -7.93 -37.58
N GLY A 537 -18.92 -7.29 -37.23
CA GLY A 537 -17.74 -7.16 -38.09
C GLY A 537 -16.88 -8.44 -38.14
N LEU A 538 -16.82 -9.20 -37.04
CA LEU A 538 -16.09 -10.48 -36.98
C LEU A 538 -16.76 -11.62 -37.75
N ASN A 539 -18.03 -11.48 -38.15
CA ASN A 539 -18.70 -12.43 -39.03
C ASN A 539 -18.28 -12.34 -40.51
N MET A 540 -17.60 -11.26 -40.95
CA MET A 540 -16.93 -11.26 -42.26
C MET A 540 -15.66 -12.12 -42.27
N GLY A 541 -15.01 -12.32 -41.11
CA GLY A 541 -13.90 -13.27 -40.97
C GLY A 541 -14.35 -14.73 -41.01
N ARG A 542 -15.58 -15.03 -40.56
CA ARG A 542 -16.14 -16.39 -40.55
C ARG A 542 -16.74 -16.83 -41.89
N ILE A 543 -17.30 -15.92 -42.69
CA ILE A 543 -17.77 -16.25 -44.05
C ILE A 543 -16.60 -16.48 -45.01
N MET A 544 -15.45 -15.81 -44.81
CA MET A 544 -14.25 -16.03 -45.63
C MET A 544 -13.51 -17.35 -45.36
N ILE A 545 -13.73 -17.98 -44.20
CA ILE A 545 -13.13 -19.29 -43.88
C ILE A 545 -14.05 -20.46 -44.29
N SER A 546 -15.37 -20.24 -44.48
CA SER A 546 -16.30 -21.31 -44.90
C SER A 546 -16.57 -21.40 -46.41
N THR A 547 -16.08 -20.47 -47.24
CA THR A 547 -16.25 -20.51 -48.72
C THR A 547 -14.94 -20.62 -49.50
N GLY A 548 -13.79 -20.76 -48.84
CA GLY A 548 -12.52 -21.04 -49.54
C GLY A 548 -12.08 -19.96 -50.54
N MET A 549 -12.40 -18.69 -50.29
CA MET A 549 -11.93 -17.58 -51.11
C MET A 549 -10.63 -16.98 -50.56
N ASN A 550 -9.51 -17.36 -51.17
CA ASN A 550 -8.24 -16.66 -51.05
C ASN A 550 -8.31 -15.34 -51.83
N VAL A 551 -8.08 -14.21 -51.17
CA VAL A 551 -7.67 -12.96 -51.83
C VAL A 551 -6.64 -12.26 -50.96
N PHE A 552 -5.38 -12.27 -51.39
CA PHE A 552 -4.56 -11.06 -51.53
C PHE A 552 -3.39 -11.36 -52.45
N SER A 553 -3.52 -10.98 -53.73
CA SER A 553 -2.43 -10.33 -54.46
C SER A 553 -2.97 -9.71 -55.75
N HIS A 554 -2.62 -8.45 -55.98
CA HIS A 554 -2.81 -7.80 -57.26
C HIS A 554 -1.89 -8.46 -58.30
N ASN A 555 -2.52 -8.91 -59.39
CA ASN A 555 -2.06 -9.08 -60.78
C ASN A 555 -0.56 -8.90 -61.08
N TYR A 556 0.10 -9.98 -61.54
CA TYR A 556 0.94 -10.02 -62.76
C TYR A 556 0.97 -11.47 -63.29
N ALA A 557 0.01 -11.83 -64.15
CA ALA A 557 0.05 -13.02 -65.01
C ALA A 557 -0.74 -12.69 -66.28
N ARG A 558 -0.20 -12.99 -67.45
CA ARG A 558 -0.91 -12.83 -68.73
C ARG A 558 -1.02 -14.19 -69.42
N LYS A 559 -2.14 -14.40 -70.10
CA LYS A 559 -2.36 -15.54 -71.00
C LYS A 559 -2.11 -15.12 -72.44
N ASP A 560 -1.59 -16.04 -73.25
CA ASP A 560 -1.49 -15.89 -74.69
C ASP A 560 -2.80 -16.26 -75.41
N ASP A 561 -2.84 -16.04 -76.73
CA ASP A 561 -4.03 -16.22 -77.57
C ASP A 561 -4.47 -17.69 -77.72
N ASP A 562 -3.67 -18.64 -77.25
CA ASP A 562 -4.00 -20.08 -77.18
C ASP A 562 -4.36 -20.54 -75.75
N GLY A 563 -4.42 -19.63 -74.77
CA GLY A 563 -5.02 -19.85 -73.45
C GLY A 563 -4.07 -20.36 -72.36
N ASN A 564 -2.75 -20.41 -72.59
CA ASN A 564 -1.77 -20.82 -71.58
C ASN A 564 -1.26 -19.63 -70.76
N THR A 565 -0.93 -19.86 -69.48
CA THR A 565 -0.45 -18.80 -68.56
C THR A 565 1.07 -18.81 -68.50
N LEU A 566 1.70 -17.68 -68.84
CA LEU A 566 3.17 -17.50 -68.77
C LEU A 566 3.56 -16.70 -67.52
N ILE A 567 4.60 -17.14 -66.82
CA ILE A 567 5.25 -16.44 -65.70
C ILE A 567 6.65 -16.05 -66.17
N ASP A 568 6.92 -14.75 -66.27
CA ASP A 568 8.18 -14.23 -66.82
C ASP A 568 9.25 -14.08 -65.73
N PRO A 569 10.47 -14.62 -65.90
CA PRO A 569 11.60 -14.34 -65.03
C PRO A 569 12.26 -13.00 -65.42
N TYR A 570 12.50 -12.14 -64.43
CA TYR A 570 13.15 -10.82 -64.54
C TYR A 570 14.38 -10.78 -65.46
N PRO A 571 14.49 -9.80 -66.38
CA PRO A 571 15.76 -9.34 -66.93
C PRO A 571 16.29 -8.05 -66.26
N GLU A 572 17.60 -7.89 -66.41
CA GLU A 572 18.54 -7.00 -65.75
C GLU A 572 18.52 -5.50 -66.17
N ILE A 573 18.78 -4.63 -65.18
CA ILE A 573 19.71 -3.48 -65.12
C ILE A 573 19.57 -2.29 -66.10
N GLU A 574 19.48 -1.06 -65.56
CA GLU A 574 20.50 -0.01 -65.81
C GLU A 574 20.60 1.07 -64.70
N ASN A 575 21.83 1.22 -64.20
CA ASN A 575 22.28 2.19 -63.21
C ASN A 575 22.56 3.56 -63.84
N GLN A 576 22.30 4.65 -63.11
CA GLN A 576 23.21 5.80 -63.13
C GLN A 576 23.48 6.37 -61.72
N HIS A 577 24.73 6.14 -61.29
CA HIS A 577 25.61 6.98 -60.47
C HIS A 577 25.37 7.07 -58.95
N ILE A 578 26.21 6.36 -58.19
CA ILE A 578 27.04 6.83 -57.04
C ILE A 578 28.17 5.79 -56.80
N PRO A 579 29.39 6.17 -56.38
CA PRO A 579 30.63 5.43 -56.68
C PRO A 579 31.05 4.34 -55.67
N SER A 580 31.50 3.23 -56.25
CA SER A 580 32.63 2.33 -55.97
C SER A 580 33.18 2.04 -54.55
N LEU A 581 33.39 0.73 -54.35
CA LEU A 581 34.48 0.01 -53.67
C LEU A 581 34.31 -0.41 -52.20
N LEU A 582 33.85 -1.65 -52.01
CA LEU A 582 34.66 -2.68 -51.34
C LEU A 582 34.22 -4.09 -51.79
N VAL A 583 35.16 -4.81 -52.41
CA VAL A 583 35.02 -6.14 -52.99
C VAL A 583 35.17 -7.19 -51.87
N LEU A 584 34.22 -8.13 -51.77
CA LEU A 584 34.37 -9.33 -50.93
C LEU A 584 35.13 -10.45 -51.67
N PRO A 585 36.04 -11.19 -51.00
CA PRO A 585 36.82 -12.26 -51.62
C PRO A 585 35.97 -13.51 -51.95
N LYS A 586 36.41 -14.25 -52.98
CA LYS A 586 35.68 -15.35 -53.65
C LYS A 586 35.64 -16.69 -52.89
N THR A 587 36.19 -16.80 -51.68
CA THR A 587 36.05 -18.00 -50.84
C THR A 587 36.10 -17.61 -49.36
N LEU A 588 35.12 -18.13 -48.58
CA LEU A 588 35.05 -17.93 -47.13
C LEU A 588 35.92 -18.99 -46.40
N PRO A 589 36.68 -18.59 -45.35
CA PRO A 589 37.51 -19.52 -44.58
C PRO A 589 36.68 -20.46 -43.72
N THR A 590 37.20 -21.66 -43.48
CA THR A 590 36.53 -22.68 -42.64
C THR A 590 36.61 -22.35 -41.16
N LEU A 591 35.67 -22.87 -40.36
CA LEU A 591 35.57 -22.58 -38.92
C LEU A 591 36.87 -22.88 -38.16
N ALA A 592 37.63 -23.90 -38.56
CA ALA A 592 38.95 -24.20 -37.98
C ALA A 592 40.01 -23.12 -38.27
N GLN A 593 39.97 -22.49 -39.45
CA GLN A 593 40.87 -21.39 -39.81
C GLN A 593 40.50 -20.11 -39.04
N LEU A 594 39.20 -19.83 -38.91
CA LEU A 594 38.70 -18.70 -38.10
C LEU A 594 39.03 -18.87 -36.61
N THR A 595 39.05 -20.11 -36.10
CA THR A 595 39.39 -20.39 -34.70
C THR A 595 40.89 -20.26 -34.46
N ALA A 596 41.74 -20.73 -35.38
CA ALA A 596 43.19 -20.56 -35.30
C ALA A 596 43.63 -19.08 -35.46
N GLU A 597 42.97 -18.31 -36.33
CA GLU A 597 43.19 -16.86 -36.47
C GLU A 597 42.70 -16.08 -35.25
N ALA A 598 41.58 -16.46 -34.64
CA ALA A 598 41.10 -15.86 -33.40
C ALA A 598 42.04 -16.14 -32.21
N GLU A 599 42.60 -17.34 -32.11
CA GLU A 599 43.54 -17.71 -31.05
C GLU A 599 44.91 -17.04 -31.21
N SER A 600 45.43 -16.89 -32.44
CA SER A 600 46.68 -16.18 -32.69
C SER A 600 46.55 -14.65 -32.49
N SER A 601 45.44 -14.07 -32.98
CA SER A 601 45.06 -12.65 -32.76
C SER A 601 44.91 -12.32 -31.28
N THR A 602 44.34 -13.24 -30.49
CA THR A 602 44.16 -13.05 -29.06
C THR A 602 45.47 -13.21 -28.29
N ARG A 603 46.35 -14.17 -28.64
CA ARG A 603 47.68 -14.28 -28.00
C ARG A 603 48.60 -13.11 -28.33
N GLN A 604 48.56 -12.59 -29.55
CA GLN A 604 49.38 -11.44 -29.94
C GLN A 604 48.89 -10.14 -29.28
N LYS A 605 47.57 -9.91 -29.21
CA LYS A 605 46.98 -8.75 -28.51
C LYS A 605 47.15 -8.79 -26.99
N VAL A 606 47.13 -9.97 -26.39
CA VAL A 606 47.38 -10.15 -24.94
C VAL A 606 48.87 -9.97 -24.64
N SER A 607 49.78 -10.45 -25.49
CA SER A 607 51.22 -10.19 -25.38
C SER A 607 51.55 -8.69 -25.50
N GLU A 608 50.99 -8.00 -26.50
CA GLU A 608 51.20 -6.56 -26.72
C GLU A 608 50.58 -5.69 -25.61
N ARG A 609 49.42 -6.09 -25.06
CA ARG A 609 48.83 -5.40 -23.88
C ARG A 609 49.63 -5.63 -22.62
N THR A 610 50.17 -6.83 -22.40
CA THR A 610 50.96 -7.15 -21.21
C THR A 610 52.33 -6.46 -21.25
N ALA A 611 52.94 -6.34 -22.44
CA ALA A 611 54.14 -5.52 -22.66
C ALA A 611 53.88 -4.02 -22.46
N LYS A 612 52.78 -3.47 -22.99
CA LYS A 612 52.40 -2.06 -22.79
C LYS A 612 52.03 -1.72 -21.35
N ILE A 613 51.49 -2.66 -20.59
CA ILE A 613 51.19 -2.49 -19.16
C ILE A 613 52.48 -2.52 -18.34
N ASN A 614 53.44 -3.39 -18.68
CA ASN A 614 54.75 -3.42 -18.00
C ASN A 614 55.64 -2.21 -18.35
N ASP A 615 55.55 -1.67 -19.56
CA ASP A 615 56.20 -0.39 -19.94
C ASP A 615 55.51 0.81 -19.25
N ALA A 616 54.18 0.82 -19.13
CA ALA A 616 53.44 1.89 -18.43
C ALA A 616 53.63 1.87 -16.90
N LEU A 617 54.10 0.75 -16.33
CA LEU A 617 54.42 0.61 -14.90
C LEU A 617 55.88 0.93 -14.57
N SER A 618 56.72 1.28 -15.57
CA SER A 618 58.15 1.59 -15.36
C SER A 618 58.54 3.07 -15.55
N GLU A 619 57.60 3.97 -15.87
CA GLU A 619 57.85 5.42 -15.87
C GLU A 619 57.28 6.13 -14.62
N PRO A 620 58.09 6.84 -13.82
CA PRO A 620 57.61 7.61 -12.68
C PRO A 620 57.01 8.94 -13.17
N LEU A 621 55.67 9.02 -13.24
CA LEU A 621 54.97 10.27 -13.53
C LEU A 621 54.87 11.16 -12.28
N ASP A 622 55.74 12.16 -12.26
CA ASP A 622 55.83 13.26 -11.30
C ASP A 622 54.64 14.23 -11.48
N TYR A 623 53.50 13.92 -10.84
CA TYR A 623 52.33 14.81 -10.77
C TYR A 623 52.47 15.75 -9.55
N LYS A 624 52.72 17.05 -9.81
CA LYS A 624 52.70 18.13 -8.81
C LYS A 624 51.26 18.64 -8.59
N PRO A 625 50.61 18.35 -7.44
CA PRO A 625 49.27 18.84 -7.14
C PRO A 625 49.32 20.29 -6.67
N GLY A 626 48.42 21.10 -7.22
CA GLY A 626 48.19 22.50 -6.85
C GLY A 626 48.10 22.71 -5.33
N GLN A 627 48.85 23.70 -4.87
CA GLN A 627 48.95 24.13 -3.48
C GLN A 627 47.64 24.79 -3.02
N LEU A 628 46.64 24.00 -2.61
CA LEU A 628 45.63 24.44 -1.63
C LEU A 628 44.97 23.26 -0.88
N GLY A 629 44.93 22.05 -1.48
CA GLY A 629 44.43 20.83 -0.83
C GLY A 629 45.43 20.07 0.05
N LYS A 630 46.74 20.36 -0.07
CA LYS A 630 47.80 19.65 0.68
C LYS A 630 48.02 20.15 2.12
N LYS A 631 47.37 21.24 2.54
CA LYS A 631 47.52 21.77 3.90
C LYS A 631 46.49 21.22 4.90
N LEU A 632 45.32 20.74 4.46
CA LEU A 632 44.30 20.17 5.38
C LEU A 632 44.34 18.63 5.50
N SER A 633 44.85 17.90 4.50
CA SER A 633 44.89 16.42 4.56
C SER A 633 46.13 15.88 5.30
N ARG A 634 47.26 16.61 5.31
CA ARG A 634 48.49 16.19 6.02
C ARG A 634 48.46 16.36 7.54
N ASP A 635 47.43 17.01 8.09
CA ASP A 635 47.23 17.15 9.55
C ASP A 635 46.27 16.10 10.13
N LEU A 636 45.64 15.25 9.30
CA LEU A 636 44.74 14.19 9.77
C LEU A 636 45.48 12.88 10.14
N ASP A 637 46.61 12.58 9.50
CA ASP A 637 47.45 11.40 9.81
C ASP A 637 48.47 11.62 10.96
N LYS A 638 48.45 12.79 11.60
CA LYS A 638 49.36 13.14 12.72
C LYS A 638 48.67 13.17 14.09
N ARG A 639 47.43 12.67 14.20
CA ARG A 639 46.74 12.63 15.48
C ARG A 639 47.20 11.38 16.24
N PRO A 640 47.70 11.52 17.48
CA PRO A 640 48.25 10.38 18.21
C PRO A 640 47.16 9.33 18.46
N LYS A 641 47.36 8.11 17.94
CA LYS A 641 46.52 6.97 18.29
C LYS A 641 46.52 6.80 19.82
N PRO A 642 45.35 6.72 20.46
CA PRO A 642 45.28 6.62 21.92
C PRO A 642 45.94 5.31 22.38
N LYS A 643 46.85 5.40 23.36
CA LYS A 643 47.61 4.24 23.89
C LYS A 643 46.73 3.25 24.67
N ARG A 644 45.51 3.63 25.04
CA ARG A 644 44.51 2.82 25.72
C ARG A 644 43.11 3.13 25.18
N PRO A 645 42.13 2.21 25.30
CA PRO A 645 40.74 2.48 24.92
C PRO A 645 40.19 3.72 25.64
N ILE A 646 39.62 4.63 24.87
CA ILE A 646 39.01 5.87 25.38
C ILE A 646 37.81 5.50 26.24
N GLN A 647 37.72 6.03 27.46
CA GLN A 647 36.58 5.78 28.32
C GLN A 647 35.46 6.80 28.08
N PRO A 648 34.17 6.42 28.22
CA PRO A 648 33.06 7.32 27.92
C PRO A 648 33.08 8.64 28.72
N TRP A 649 33.49 8.61 30.00
CA TRP A 649 33.60 9.81 30.84
C TRP A 649 34.67 10.80 30.33
N GLU A 650 35.69 10.34 29.59
CA GLU A 650 36.72 11.21 29.00
C GLU A 650 36.14 12.06 27.87
N LEU A 651 35.20 11.50 27.08
CA LEU A 651 34.48 12.21 26.03
C LEU A 651 33.51 13.25 26.60
N PHE A 652 32.76 12.92 27.65
CA PHE A 652 31.85 13.88 28.30
C PHE A 652 32.62 15.04 28.94
N LYS A 653 33.76 14.76 29.58
CA LYS A 653 34.68 15.79 30.10
C LYS A 653 35.29 16.65 28.99
N ALA A 654 35.60 16.06 27.83
CA ALA A 654 36.07 16.81 26.66
C ALA A 654 35.00 17.74 26.09
N ILE A 655 33.72 17.32 26.10
CA ILE A 655 32.58 18.16 25.71
C ILE A 655 32.45 19.37 26.64
N GLU A 656 32.45 19.15 27.96
CA GLU A 656 32.37 20.22 28.96
C GLU A 656 33.53 21.24 28.83
N LYS A 657 34.72 20.75 28.48
CA LYS A 657 35.93 21.56 28.25
C LYS A 657 36.04 22.14 26.84
N LYS A 658 35.09 21.85 25.94
CA LYS A 658 35.11 22.26 24.52
C LYS A 658 36.36 21.79 23.76
N ASP A 659 36.91 20.63 24.10
CA ASP A 659 38.09 20.02 23.47
C ASP A 659 37.72 19.32 22.14
N ILE A 660 37.64 20.12 21.07
CA ILE A 660 37.32 19.66 19.71
C ILE A 660 38.33 18.62 19.21
N MET A 661 39.60 18.75 19.58
CA MET A 661 40.65 17.83 19.12
C MET A 661 40.44 16.42 19.68
N PHE A 662 40.03 16.32 20.95
CA PHE A 662 39.69 15.04 21.57
C PHE A 662 38.42 14.42 20.98
N ILE A 663 37.38 15.24 20.73
CA ILE A 663 36.13 14.78 20.07
C ILE A 663 36.43 14.19 18.68
N MET A 664 37.29 14.86 17.91
CA MET A 664 37.67 14.36 16.59
C MET A 664 38.55 13.11 16.66
N THR A 665 39.36 12.97 17.71
CA THR A 665 40.11 11.72 17.98
C THR A 665 39.16 10.57 18.32
N CYS A 666 38.09 10.83 19.07
CA CYS A 666 37.04 9.84 19.32
C CYS A 666 36.33 9.43 18.03
N ARG A 667 36.01 10.37 17.13
CA ARG A 667 35.44 10.04 15.81
C ARG A 667 36.31 9.05 15.03
N ASP A 668 37.62 9.30 14.99
CA ASP A 668 38.55 8.56 14.14
C ASP A 668 38.93 7.17 14.71
N HIS A 669 38.83 6.98 16.03
CA HIS A 669 39.31 5.76 16.70
C HIS A 669 38.29 5.04 17.58
N SER A 670 37.16 5.66 17.92
CA SER A 670 36.13 5.12 18.84
C SER A 670 34.76 5.77 18.57
N PHE A 671 34.28 5.66 17.32
CA PHE A 671 33.06 6.34 16.87
C PHE A 671 31.80 5.93 17.66
N ASP A 672 31.75 4.68 18.13
CA ASP A 672 30.67 4.15 18.96
C ASP A 672 30.46 4.99 20.24
N LEU A 673 31.52 5.56 20.80
CA LEU A 673 31.43 6.42 21.98
C LEU A 673 30.65 7.71 21.71
N LEU A 674 30.64 8.21 20.47
CA LEU A 674 29.86 9.41 20.10
C LEU A 674 28.35 9.14 20.11
N LEU A 675 27.94 7.87 20.03
CA LEU A 675 26.53 7.46 19.94
C LEU A 675 26.01 6.79 21.20
N ARG A 676 26.92 6.22 22.00
CA ARG A 676 26.60 5.45 23.21
C ARG A 676 26.06 6.35 24.32
N LYS A 677 24.98 5.90 24.97
CA LYS A 677 24.47 6.54 26.18
C LYS A 677 25.39 6.26 27.37
N VAL A 678 25.63 7.27 28.19
CA VAL A 678 26.28 7.15 29.49
C VAL A 678 25.33 7.79 30.50
N GLY A 679 24.72 6.95 31.36
CA GLY A 679 23.53 7.36 32.10
C GLY A 679 22.35 7.65 31.16
N ASP A 680 21.71 8.81 31.33
CA ASP A 680 20.47 9.18 30.63
C ASP A 680 20.68 10.04 29.37
N SER A 681 21.91 10.22 28.90
CA SER A 681 22.22 11.05 27.74
C SER A 681 23.33 10.48 26.86
N THR A 682 23.22 10.74 25.56
CA THR A 682 24.33 10.58 24.60
C THR A 682 25.21 11.83 24.61
N PRO A 683 26.46 11.76 24.10
CA PRO A 683 27.34 12.93 24.02
C PRO A 683 26.71 14.14 23.32
N LEU A 684 25.93 13.91 22.26
CA LEU A 684 25.21 14.96 21.54
C LEU A 684 24.12 15.58 22.43
N VAL A 685 23.29 14.77 23.07
CA VAL A 685 22.24 15.24 24.00
C VAL A 685 22.85 15.94 25.22
N HIS A 686 23.99 15.47 25.72
CA HIS A 686 24.72 16.09 26.84
C HIS A 686 25.20 17.49 26.47
N ALA A 687 25.86 17.64 25.31
CA ALA A 687 26.29 18.95 24.81
C ALA A 687 25.12 19.93 24.69
N MET A 688 23.95 19.44 24.26
CA MET A 688 22.74 20.24 24.11
C MET A 688 22.11 20.64 25.46
N ARG A 689 22.16 19.77 26.48
CA ARG A 689 21.66 20.06 27.83
C ARG A 689 22.49 21.13 28.56
N LEU A 690 23.76 21.30 28.20
CA LEU A 690 24.64 22.33 28.78
C LEU A 690 24.29 23.77 28.33
N GLY A 691 23.36 23.93 27.37
CA GLY A 691 22.83 25.21 26.93
C GLY A 691 23.54 25.80 25.71
N LYS A 692 23.07 26.98 25.26
CA LYS A 692 23.44 27.60 23.97
C LYS A 692 24.94 27.82 23.77
N GLU A 693 25.72 27.97 24.84
CA GLU A 693 27.18 28.13 24.75
C GLU A 693 27.90 26.89 24.20
N TYR A 694 27.21 25.74 24.12
CA TYR A 694 27.72 24.46 23.64
C TYR A 694 27.14 24.07 22.27
N ASP A 695 26.33 24.93 21.63
CA ASP A 695 25.82 24.70 20.26
C ASP A 695 26.96 24.46 19.26
N GLY A 696 28.09 25.18 19.42
CA GLY A 696 29.29 24.95 18.62
C GLY A 696 29.87 23.53 18.77
N ILE A 697 29.79 22.94 19.96
CA ILE A 697 30.23 21.55 20.21
C ILE A 697 29.22 20.55 19.66
N ALA A 698 27.92 20.84 19.75
CA ALA A 698 26.88 20.03 19.10
C ALA A 698 27.08 19.99 17.58
N ILE A 699 27.39 21.13 16.94
CA ILE A 699 27.76 21.20 15.50
C ILE A 699 28.97 20.34 15.19
N VAL A 700 30.02 20.41 16.02
CA VAL A 700 31.24 19.59 15.85
C VAL A 700 30.93 18.10 15.93
N LEU A 701 30.04 17.68 16.84
CA LEU A 701 29.59 16.29 16.97
C LEU A 701 28.77 15.84 15.76
N VAL A 702 27.84 16.67 15.28
CA VAL A 702 27.05 16.41 14.07
C VAL A 702 27.96 16.32 12.84
N GLY A 703 28.92 17.23 12.68
CA GLY A 703 29.88 17.21 11.59
C GLY A 703 30.80 15.98 11.64
N ALA A 704 31.16 15.51 12.84
CA ALA A 704 31.89 14.26 13.03
C ALA A 704 31.08 13.04 12.57
N MET A 705 29.79 13.02 12.91
CA MET A 705 28.86 11.98 12.47
C MET A 705 28.63 11.98 10.95
N SER A 706 28.39 13.15 10.35
CA SER A 706 28.21 13.29 8.90
C SER A 706 29.43 12.81 8.10
N LYS A 707 30.63 13.20 8.55
CA LYS A 707 31.87 12.82 7.87
C LYS A 707 32.11 11.31 7.92
N TRP A 708 31.75 10.68 9.04
CA TRP A 708 31.84 9.22 9.19
C TRP A 708 30.88 8.49 8.23
N VAL A 709 29.62 8.92 8.14
CA VAL A 709 28.63 8.38 7.18
C VAL A 709 29.14 8.46 5.74
N ASN A 710 29.71 9.59 5.33
CA ASN A 710 30.24 9.76 3.99
C ASN A 710 31.45 8.84 3.69
N SER A 711 32.24 8.50 4.70
CA SER A 711 33.42 7.63 4.55
C SER A 711 33.11 6.14 4.40
N MET A 712 31.87 5.68 4.64
CA MET A 712 31.53 4.25 4.59
C MET A 712 31.55 3.66 3.17
N ASP A 713 32.08 2.45 3.02
CA ASP A 713 32.05 1.66 1.77
C ASP A 713 31.04 0.48 1.84
N GLU A 714 30.92 -0.27 0.74
CA GLU A 714 29.97 -1.39 0.60
C GLU A 714 30.20 -2.50 1.64
N HIS A 715 31.46 -2.87 1.90
CA HIS A 715 31.80 -3.92 2.86
C HIS A 715 31.47 -3.50 4.29
N THR A 716 31.62 -2.21 4.58
CA THR A 716 31.33 -1.62 5.88
C THR A 716 29.82 -1.55 6.13
N LEU A 717 28.99 -1.27 5.12
CA LEU A 717 27.53 -1.14 5.28
C LEU A 717 26.79 -2.46 5.52
N LYS A 718 27.29 -3.57 4.98
CA LYS A 718 26.64 -4.89 5.10
C LYS A 718 26.88 -5.56 6.46
N SER A 719 27.74 -5.01 7.33
CA SER A 719 27.98 -5.59 8.65
C SER A 719 26.81 -5.31 9.60
N ALA A 720 26.37 -6.35 10.33
CA ALA A 720 25.29 -6.22 11.33
C ALA A 720 25.63 -5.16 12.40
N SER A 721 26.91 -5.06 12.78
CA SER A 721 27.43 -4.05 13.72
C SER A 721 27.23 -2.62 13.20
N ASN A 722 27.51 -2.36 11.92
CA ASN A 722 27.39 -1.01 11.36
C ASN A 722 25.93 -0.61 11.07
N ARG A 723 25.03 -1.58 10.84
CA ARG A 723 23.58 -1.31 10.80
C ARG A 723 23.06 -0.79 12.15
N GLU A 724 23.51 -1.37 13.27
CA GLU A 724 23.15 -0.89 14.61
C GLU A 724 23.75 0.49 14.91
N ILE A 725 24.96 0.77 14.43
CA ILE A 725 25.57 2.10 14.50
C ILE A 725 24.75 3.13 13.71
N LEU A 726 24.28 2.78 12.51
CA LEU A 726 23.41 3.66 11.70
C LEU A 726 22.05 3.94 12.36
N LYS A 727 21.42 2.92 12.97
CA LYS A 727 20.19 3.11 13.76
C LYS A 727 20.40 4.03 14.96
N SER A 728 21.51 3.83 15.68
CA SER A 728 21.89 4.65 16.83
C SER A 728 22.20 6.08 16.40
N LEU A 729 22.90 6.25 15.28
CA LEU A 729 23.20 7.55 14.70
C LEU A 729 21.93 8.29 14.29
N ARG A 730 21.03 7.62 13.58
CA ARG A 730 19.72 8.18 13.19
C ARG A 730 18.95 8.70 14.40
N THR A 731 18.89 7.90 15.47
CA THR A 731 18.19 8.26 16.70
C THR A 731 18.79 9.52 17.33
N ASN A 732 20.13 9.61 17.38
CA ASN A 732 20.84 10.78 17.88
C ASN A 732 20.59 12.04 17.04
N LEU A 733 20.65 11.93 15.70
CA LEU A 733 20.41 13.04 14.79
C LEU A 733 18.94 13.51 14.87
N LYS A 734 17.97 12.59 14.99
CA LYS A 734 16.55 12.94 15.16
C LYS A 734 16.31 13.72 16.45
N LEU A 735 16.90 13.27 17.56
CA LEU A 735 16.84 14.00 18.84
C LEU A 735 17.42 15.41 18.71
N ALA A 736 18.53 15.57 17.99
CA ALA A 736 19.10 16.89 17.76
C ALA A 736 18.16 17.81 16.93
N ILE A 737 17.49 17.25 15.92
CA ILE A 737 16.48 17.97 15.13
C ILE A 737 15.26 18.35 16.00
N ASP A 738 14.80 17.47 16.89
CA ASP A 738 13.63 17.69 17.74
C ASP A 738 13.86 18.76 18.80
N HIS A 739 15.09 18.85 19.30
CA HIS A 739 15.55 19.91 20.20
C HIS A 739 15.86 21.24 19.47
N GLY A 740 15.58 21.36 18.18
CA GLY A 740 15.65 22.62 17.42
C GLY A 740 17.03 22.97 16.86
N LEU A 741 18.01 22.07 16.94
CA LEU A 741 19.38 22.31 16.46
C LEU A 741 19.48 22.39 14.92
N SER A 742 18.44 21.93 14.21
CA SER A 742 18.32 22.06 12.75
C SER A 742 18.01 23.48 12.27
N THR A 743 17.63 24.40 13.17
CA THR A 743 17.28 25.78 12.81
C THR A 743 18.53 26.49 12.29
N GLY A 744 18.64 26.63 10.97
CA GLY A 744 19.81 27.22 10.30
C GLY A 744 20.95 26.24 9.96
N GLN A 745 20.76 24.92 10.13
CA GLN A 745 21.76 23.89 9.82
C GLN A 745 21.23 22.86 8.82
N THR A 746 21.41 23.15 7.53
CA THR A 746 21.00 22.28 6.41
C THR A 746 21.77 20.97 6.38
N ASP A 747 23.04 21.00 6.80
CA ASP A 747 23.91 19.82 6.85
C ASP A 747 23.38 18.75 7.79
N LEU A 748 22.82 19.13 8.95
CA LEU A 748 22.26 18.19 9.93
C LEU A 748 21.08 17.40 9.34
N LEU A 749 20.20 18.10 8.61
CA LEU A 749 19.05 17.50 7.95
C LEU A 749 19.48 16.58 6.80
N ALA A 750 20.49 16.98 6.02
CA ALA A 750 21.07 16.16 4.96
C ALA A 750 21.73 14.89 5.51
N SER A 751 22.50 14.98 6.59
CA SER A 751 23.10 13.82 7.27
C SER A 751 22.04 12.87 7.83
N TYR A 752 20.95 13.40 8.38
CA TYR A 752 19.84 12.58 8.87
C TYR A 752 19.16 11.81 7.73
N LEU A 753 18.82 12.49 6.63
CA LEU A 753 18.24 11.83 5.45
C LEU A 753 19.19 10.79 4.86
N GLN A 754 20.48 11.10 4.76
CA GLN A 754 21.48 10.16 4.28
C GLN A 754 21.59 8.90 5.16
N THR A 755 21.60 9.06 6.48
CA THR A 755 21.62 7.94 7.44
C THR A 755 20.35 7.10 7.36
N LEU A 756 19.21 7.75 7.18
CA LEU A 756 17.91 7.10 7.02
C LEU A 756 17.85 6.26 5.75
N VAL A 757 18.29 6.84 4.63
CA VAL A 757 18.38 6.12 3.35
C VAL A 757 19.29 4.90 3.49
N MET A 758 20.46 5.05 4.13
CA MET A 758 21.42 3.96 4.28
C MET A 758 20.96 2.85 5.25
N SER A 759 20.03 3.13 6.16
CA SER A 759 19.53 2.15 7.13
C SER A 759 18.24 1.47 6.70
N GLU A 760 17.34 2.20 6.04
CA GLU A 760 15.97 1.75 5.73
C GLU A 760 15.44 2.26 4.37
N GLY A 761 16.29 2.85 3.53
CA GLY A 761 15.89 3.49 2.28
C GLY A 761 15.72 2.57 1.09
N ASP A 762 16.14 1.30 1.18
CA ASP A 762 16.18 0.37 0.03
C ASP A 762 14.80 0.23 -0.65
N LYS A 763 13.74 0.03 0.15
CA LYS A 763 12.37 -0.07 -0.39
C LYS A 763 11.96 1.21 -1.10
N PHE A 764 12.20 2.37 -0.49
CA PHE A 764 11.88 3.67 -1.10
C PHE A 764 12.62 3.87 -2.42
N ILE A 765 13.94 3.62 -2.45
CA ILE A 765 14.75 3.82 -3.66
C ILE A 765 14.27 2.89 -4.77
N ASN A 766 14.00 1.63 -4.45
CA ASN A 766 13.53 0.66 -5.45
C ASN A 766 12.15 1.07 -6.01
N ASP A 767 11.20 1.40 -5.15
CA ASP A 767 9.84 1.83 -5.54
C ASP A 767 9.91 3.11 -6.41
N ALA A 768 10.67 4.11 -5.98
CA ALA A 768 10.85 5.36 -6.72
C ALA A 768 11.59 5.16 -8.05
N THR A 769 12.60 4.28 -8.08
CA THR A 769 13.34 3.94 -9.31
C THR A 769 12.42 3.27 -10.33
N GLN A 770 11.53 2.37 -9.90
CA GLN A 770 10.55 1.72 -10.78
C GLN A 770 9.56 2.75 -11.35
N LEU A 771 9.02 3.63 -10.51
CA LEU A 771 8.11 4.70 -10.94
C LEU A 771 8.76 5.65 -11.95
N VAL A 772 9.99 6.10 -11.68
CA VAL A 772 10.75 6.96 -12.60
C VAL A 772 11.11 6.20 -13.89
N SER A 773 11.39 4.89 -13.81
CA SER A 773 11.67 4.06 -14.98
C SER A 773 10.45 3.91 -15.87
N LEU A 774 9.25 3.79 -15.29
CA LEU A 774 7.99 3.82 -16.01
C LEU A 774 7.76 5.19 -16.66
N ALA A 775 8.02 6.28 -15.94
CA ALA A 775 7.91 7.64 -16.49
C ALA A 775 8.88 7.88 -17.67
N LEU A 776 10.09 7.30 -17.62
CA LEU A 776 11.08 7.37 -18.70
C LEU A 776 10.64 6.68 -20.01
N THR A 777 9.62 5.82 -19.99
CA THR A 777 9.07 5.22 -21.23
C THR A 777 8.37 6.27 -22.11
N ASN A 778 7.67 7.22 -21.48
CA ASN A 778 7.03 8.37 -22.12
C ASN A 778 7.37 9.69 -21.41
N PRO A 779 8.61 10.21 -21.57
CA PRO A 779 9.12 11.29 -20.72
C PRO A 779 8.38 12.62 -20.80
N ILE A 780 7.94 13.03 -21.99
CA ILE A 780 7.24 14.30 -22.18
C ILE A 780 5.90 14.31 -21.45
N THR A 781 5.20 13.18 -21.49
CA THR A 781 3.88 13.03 -20.84
C THR A 781 4.04 12.81 -19.33
N ASN A 782 4.97 11.93 -18.95
CA ASN A 782 5.08 11.41 -17.58
C ASN A 782 6.14 12.12 -16.74
N LYS A 783 6.91 13.04 -17.33
CA LYS A 783 7.87 13.95 -16.69
C LYS A 783 8.74 13.26 -15.63
N PRO A 784 9.69 12.38 -16.04
CA PRO A 784 10.47 11.55 -15.14
C PRO A 784 11.32 12.34 -14.13
N VAL A 785 11.84 13.52 -14.49
CA VAL A 785 12.63 14.34 -13.55
C VAL A 785 11.71 14.98 -12.52
N GLN A 786 10.53 15.46 -12.94
CA GLN A 786 9.50 15.93 -12.01
C GLN A 786 8.97 14.81 -11.10
N THR A 787 8.80 13.59 -11.63
CA THR A 787 8.39 12.40 -10.85
C THR A 787 9.43 12.06 -9.79
N ALA A 788 10.71 12.01 -10.15
CA ALA A 788 11.80 11.81 -9.20
C ALA A 788 11.83 12.88 -8.10
N ALA A 789 11.61 14.16 -8.47
CA ALA A 789 11.53 15.26 -7.52
C ALA A 789 10.33 15.16 -6.58
N SER A 790 9.17 14.72 -7.08
CA SER A 790 7.97 14.48 -6.28
C SER A 790 8.20 13.39 -5.24
N GLU A 791 8.70 12.23 -5.66
CA GLU A 791 8.90 11.09 -4.76
C GLU A 791 9.94 11.38 -3.68
N LEU A 792 11.05 12.04 -4.03
CA LEU A 792 12.06 12.41 -3.05
C LEU A 792 11.56 13.47 -2.05
N ARG A 793 10.75 14.43 -2.51
CA ARG A 793 10.13 15.43 -1.61
C ARG A 793 9.10 14.81 -0.68
N LYS A 794 8.26 13.88 -1.16
CA LYS A 794 7.31 13.13 -0.32
C LYS A 794 8.06 12.37 0.76
N PHE A 795 9.13 11.66 0.40
CA PHE A 795 9.98 10.94 1.33
C PHE A 795 10.61 11.86 2.39
N ALA A 796 11.21 12.97 1.98
CA ALA A 796 11.81 13.94 2.90
C ALA A 796 10.77 14.58 3.84
N THR A 797 9.59 14.94 3.32
CA THR A 797 8.49 15.54 4.10
C THR A 797 8.00 14.58 5.18
N TRP A 798 7.67 13.35 4.77
CA TRP A 798 7.18 12.31 5.68
C TRP A 798 8.18 12.00 6.80
N ARG A 799 9.47 12.01 6.49
CA ARG A 799 10.53 11.59 7.44
C ARG A 799 11.06 12.70 8.34
N LEU A 800 10.94 13.96 7.92
CA LEU A 800 11.39 15.11 8.71
C LEU A 800 10.28 15.70 9.59
N ASP A 801 9.00 15.49 9.28
CA ASP A 801 7.87 16.12 9.98
C ASP A 801 8.00 17.65 10.02
N ARG A 802 8.45 18.25 8.90
CA ARG A 802 8.72 19.70 8.77
C ARG A 802 8.05 20.28 7.51
N SER A 803 7.86 21.59 7.53
CA SER A 803 7.24 22.36 6.45
C SER A 803 8.06 22.37 5.17
N ALA A 804 7.39 22.63 4.03
CA ALA A 804 8.01 22.76 2.71
C ALA A 804 9.16 23.79 2.65
N SER A 805 9.14 24.82 3.50
CA SER A 805 10.20 25.82 3.63
C SER A 805 11.52 25.26 4.18
N THR A 806 11.46 24.28 5.09
CA THR A 806 12.66 23.59 5.60
C THR A 806 13.23 22.65 4.52
N ILE A 807 12.38 22.05 3.71
CA ILE A 807 12.77 21.15 2.61
C ILE A 807 13.44 21.93 1.47
N ALA A 808 13.00 23.17 1.21
CA ALA A 808 13.66 24.06 0.25
C ALA A 808 15.11 24.42 0.64
N SER A 809 15.48 24.29 1.92
CA SER A 809 16.86 24.49 2.37
C SER A 809 17.78 23.29 2.09
N LEU A 810 17.23 22.16 1.61
CA LEU A 810 17.94 20.93 1.25
C LEU A 810 18.17 20.78 -0.26
N ASP A 811 18.18 21.91 -0.99
CA ASP A 811 18.23 21.93 -2.46
C ASP A 811 19.37 21.08 -3.06
N ASP A 812 20.55 21.07 -2.44
CA ASP A 812 21.71 20.29 -2.93
C ASP A 812 21.52 18.78 -2.73
N TYR A 813 21.01 18.36 -1.57
CA TYR A 813 20.71 16.95 -1.30
C TYR A 813 19.60 16.43 -2.21
N LEU A 814 18.54 17.22 -2.38
CA LEU A 814 17.41 16.89 -3.25
C LEU A 814 17.86 16.81 -4.71
N SER A 815 18.68 17.75 -5.17
CA SER A 815 19.21 17.73 -6.54
C SER A 815 20.05 16.47 -6.79
N ASN A 816 20.81 16.00 -5.79
CA ASN A 816 21.59 14.77 -5.90
C ASN A 816 20.69 13.53 -5.98
N GLY A 817 19.73 13.41 -5.07
CA GLY A 817 18.80 12.27 -5.09
C GLY A 817 17.93 12.23 -6.35
N ILE A 818 17.55 13.39 -6.91
CA ILE A 818 16.80 13.44 -8.19
C ILE A 818 17.65 12.91 -9.34
N ALA A 819 18.90 13.37 -9.45
CA ALA A 819 19.82 12.91 -10.48
C ALA A 819 20.05 11.39 -10.38
N ASP A 820 20.25 10.89 -9.16
CA ASP A 820 20.47 9.47 -8.89
C ASP A 820 19.24 8.62 -9.25
N LEU A 821 18.03 9.01 -8.85
CA LEU A 821 16.80 8.29 -9.23
C LEU A 821 16.67 8.18 -10.76
N VAL A 822 16.97 9.24 -11.49
CA VAL A 822 16.89 9.23 -12.97
C VAL A 822 17.96 8.32 -13.56
N MET A 823 19.20 8.31 -13.04
CA MET A 823 20.26 7.40 -13.48
C MET A 823 19.92 5.93 -13.20
N MET A 824 19.49 5.63 -11.97
CA MET A 824 19.07 4.28 -11.57
C MET A 824 17.91 3.78 -12.43
N ALA A 825 16.93 4.65 -12.71
CA ALA A 825 15.76 4.32 -13.51
C ALA A 825 16.09 4.08 -14.99
N ALA A 826 17.03 4.86 -15.55
CA ALA A 826 17.50 4.69 -16.91
C ALA A 826 18.36 3.42 -17.06
N TRP A 827 19.20 3.12 -16.07
CA TRP A 827 19.94 1.86 -16.03
C TRP A 827 19.02 0.65 -15.93
N LEU A 828 17.94 0.75 -15.13
CA LEU A 828 16.93 -0.29 -15.03
C LEU A 828 16.26 -0.61 -16.38
N GLN A 829 16.12 0.36 -17.29
CA GLN A 829 15.64 0.09 -18.65
C GLN A 829 16.67 -0.69 -19.48
N VAL A 830 17.97 -0.48 -19.27
CA VAL A 830 19.05 -1.23 -19.95
C VAL A 830 19.09 -2.68 -19.48
N LEU A 831 18.92 -2.92 -18.18
CA LEU A 831 18.93 -4.27 -17.60
C LEU A 831 17.85 -5.20 -18.17
N ARG A 832 16.76 -4.65 -18.73
CA ARG A 832 15.71 -5.44 -19.40
C ARG A 832 16.21 -6.26 -20.58
N PHE A 833 17.32 -5.85 -21.20
CA PHE A 833 17.93 -6.56 -22.33
C PHE A 833 19.43 -6.81 -22.18
N TYR A 834 20.07 -6.33 -21.10
CA TYR A 834 21.46 -6.60 -20.76
C TYR A 834 21.55 -7.44 -19.48
N GLN A 835 21.34 -8.76 -19.63
CA GLN A 835 21.24 -9.72 -18.51
C GLN A 835 22.55 -9.91 -17.71
N GLN A 836 23.69 -9.43 -18.21
CA GLN A 836 24.98 -9.48 -17.49
C GLN A 836 25.19 -8.27 -16.55
N GLY A 837 24.32 -7.27 -16.62
CA GLY A 837 24.40 -6.09 -15.76
C GLY A 837 23.74 -6.30 -14.42
N GLU A 838 24.28 -5.67 -13.38
CA GLU A 838 23.68 -5.62 -12.05
C GLU A 838 23.00 -4.26 -11.82
N PRO A 839 21.91 -4.18 -11.03
CA PRO A 839 21.33 -2.91 -10.59
C PRO A 839 22.35 -2.01 -9.92
N ILE A 840 22.20 -0.69 -10.09
CA ILE A 840 23.00 0.27 -9.30
C ILE A 840 22.63 0.06 -7.83
N PRO A 841 23.61 -0.16 -6.94
CA PRO A 841 23.28 -0.44 -5.55
C PRO A 841 22.61 0.76 -4.86
N THR A 842 21.56 0.53 -4.07
CA THR A 842 20.84 1.58 -3.34
C THR A 842 21.74 2.37 -2.38
N TYR A 843 22.82 1.78 -1.87
CA TYR A 843 23.73 2.44 -0.93
C TYR A 843 24.58 3.57 -1.53
N VAL A 844 24.63 3.71 -2.86
CA VAL A 844 25.30 4.84 -3.53
C VAL A 844 24.38 6.05 -3.72
N PHE A 845 23.09 5.91 -3.38
CA PHE A 845 22.07 6.93 -3.57
C PHE A 845 22.31 8.21 -2.75
N ALA A 846 22.19 9.34 -3.43
CA ALA A 846 22.42 10.70 -2.94
C ALA A 846 23.82 10.92 -2.34
N ARG A 847 24.81 10.10 -2.76
CA ARG A 847 26.19 10.15 -2.25
C ARG A 847 27.19 10.60 -3.31
N ASP A 848 27.61 11.85 -3.17
CA ASP A 848 28.66 12.47 -3.98
C ASP A 848 28.55 12.06 -5.46
N ASP A 849 29.56 11.37 -5.99
CA ASP A 849 29.65 10.99 -7.41
C ASP A 849 29.54 9.48 -7.67
N ARG A 850 29.15 8.70 -6.65
CA ARG A 850 29.25 7.24 -6.73
C ARG A 850 28.23 6.65 -7.70
N CYS A 851 26.98 7.12 -7.64
CA CYS A 851 25.93 6.67 -8.56
C CYS A 851 26.27 6.99 -10.03
N TYR A 852 26.79 8.19 -10.30
CA TYR A 852 27.23 8.55 -11.65
C TYR A 852 28.36 7.67 -12.17
N LYS A 853 29.37 7.37 -11.34
CA LYS A 853 30.48 6.48 -11.75
C LYS A 853 29.98 5.08 -12.08
N THR A 854 29.16 4.49 -11.20
CA THR A 854 28.56 3.17 -11.44
C THR A 854 27.70 3.16 -12.71
N PHE A 855 26.93 4.23 -12.94
CA PHE A 855 26.13 4.38 -14.16
C PHE A 855 26.99 4.41 -15.43
N VAL A 856 28.05 5.23 -15.46
CA VAL A 856 28.95 5.35 -16.62
C VAL A 856 29.73 4.06 -16.86
N GLU A 857 30.21 3.39 -15.81
CA GLU A 857 30.86 2.09 -15.90
C GLU A 857 29.91 1.03 -16.51
N GLY A 858 28.65 1.03 -16.06
CA GLY A 858 27.58 0.18 -16.63
C GLY A 858 27.31 0.47 -18.10
N LEU A 859 27.19 1.74 -18.49
CA LEU A 859 27.01 2.14 -19.90
C LEU A 859 28.19 1.71 -20.78
N SER A 860 29.42 1.84 -20.27
CA SER A 860 30.63 1.41 -20.98
C SER A 860 30.63 -0.12 -21.18
N ALA A 861 30.32 -0.89 -20.13
CA ALA A 861 30.22 -2.35 -20.19
C ALA A 861 29.12 -2.83 -21.14
N ALA A 862 27.95 -2.18 -21.14
CA ALA A 862 26.82 -2.50 -21.99
C ALA A 862 26.84 -1.85 -23.38
N SER A 863 27.92 -1.13 -23.74
CA SER A 863 27.95 -0.23 -24.91
C SER A 863 27.62 -0.92 -26.24
N ILE A 864 28.09 -2.14 -26.46
CA ILE A 864 27.79 -2.94 -27.67
C ILE A 864 26.30 -3.34 -27.67
N THR A 865 25.82 -3.89 -26.56
CA THR A 865 24.42 -4.34 -26.41
C THR A 865 23.44 -3.19 -26.57
N ILE A 866 23.72 -2.02 -25.98
CA ILE A 866 22.93 -0.80 -26.13
C ILE A 866 22.89 -0.36 -27.60
N LYS A 867 24.05 -0.36 -28.30
CA LYS A 867 24.11 0.02 -29.71
C LYS A 867 23.23 -0.87 -30.60
N VAL A 868 23.20 -2.17 -30.33
CA VAL A 868 22.43 -3.14 -31.12
C VAL A 868 20.94 -3.15 -30.75
N THR A 869 20.61 -3.13 -29.45
CA THR A 869 19.28 -3.53 -28.96
C THR A 869 18.41 -2.35 -28.53
N ALA A 870 19.00 -1.27 -28.01
CA ALA A 870 18.23 -0.15 -27.49
C ALA A 870 17.56 0.67 -28.61
N SER A 871 16.36 1.18 -28.34
CA SER A 871 15.66 2.09 -29.25
C SER A 871 16.44 3.41 -29.42
N HIS A 872 16.22 4.12 -30.54
CA HIS A 872 16.81 5.45 -30.75
C HIS A 872 16.48 6.42 -29.60
N LYS A 873 15.25 6.35 -29.09
CA LYS A 873 14.78 7.16 -27.96
C LYS A 873 15.55 6.84 -26.67
N LEU A 874 15.73 5.57 -26.34
CA LEU A 874 16.49 5.16 -25.15
C LEU A 874 17.98 5.56 -25.27
N LYS A 875 18.60 5.33 -26.43
CA LYS A 875 19.99 5.76 -26.70
C LYS A 875 20.16 7.27 -26.49
N TYR A 876 19.20 8.06 -26.97
CA TYR A 876 19.20 9.50 -26.78
C TYR A 876 19.09 9.88 -25.30
N HIS A 877 18.16 9.29 -24.54
CA HIS A 877 18.03 9.58 -23.12
C HIS A 877 19.28 9.20 -22.32
N LEU A 878 19.87 8.03 -22.58
CA LEU A 878 21.10 7.58 -21.90
C LEU A 878 22.24 8.58 -22.16
N SER A 879 22.41 9.01 -23.42
CA SER A 879 23.42 10.01 -23.78
C SER A 879 23.12 11.38 -23.14
N ALA A 880 21.86 11.79 -23.07
CA ALA A 880 21.46 13.04 -22.42
C ALA A 880 21.77 13.02 -20.91
N ILE A 881 21.41 11.93 -20.23
CA ILE A 881 21.69 11.75 -18.80
C ILE A 881 23.20 11.79 -18.54
N GLU A 882 23.99 11.03 -19.30
CA GLU A 882 25.45 11.00 -19.18
C GLU A 882 26.08 12.39 -19.40
N LYS A 883 25.73 13.06 -20.51
CA LYS A 883 26.32 14.36 -20.87
C LYS A 883 25.94 15.46 -19.90
N VAL A 884 24.65 15.58 -19.55
CA VAL A 884 24.15 16.65 -18.68
C VAL A 884 24.69 16.48 -17.26
N LEU A 885 24.64 15.28 -16.70
CA LEU A 885 25.14 15.04 -15.34
C LEU A 885 26.68 15.07 -15.25
N GLY A 886 27.36 14.82 -16.38
CA GLY A 886 28.81 14.92 -16.53
C GLY A 886 29.38 16.35 -16.54
N GLN A 887 28.55 17.40 -16.65
CA GLN A 887 29.01 18.80 -16.68
C GLN A 887 29.50 19.32 -15.32
N ARG A 888 30.70 18.91 -14.90
CA ARG A 888 31.28 19.23 -13.57
C ARG A 888 31.46 20.73 -13.27
N HIS A 889 31.48 21.57 -14.30
CA HIS A 889 31.67 23.01 -14.20
C HIS A 889 30.41 23.78 -13.78
N ILE A 890 29.22 23.15 -13.83
CA ILE A 890 27.96 23.73 -13.38
C ILE A 890 27.42 23.05 -12.12
N SER A 891 26.56 23.78 -11.39
CA SER A 891 25.94 23.29 -10.16
C SER A 891 25.02 22.08 -10.41
N LEU A 892 24.84 21.23 -9.41
CA LEU A 892 23.98 20.04 -9.54
C LEU A 892 22.52 20.40 -9.80
N LYS A 893 22.04 21.49 -9.18
CA LYS A 893 20.73 22.09 -9.43
C LYS A 893 20.56 22.49 -10.89
N GLU A 894 21.59 23.10 -11.49
CA GLU A 894 21.57 23.45 -12.91
C GLU A 894 21.56 22.20 -13.81
N ARG A 895 22.29 21.14 -13.44
CA ARG A 895 22.26 19.86 -14.17
C ARG A 895 20.87 19.22 -14.13
N VAL A 896 20.21 19.18 -12.97
CA VAL A 896 18.84 18.66 -12.84
C VAL A 896 17.85 19.50 -13.66
N SER A 897 18.01 20.83 -13.66
CA SER A 897 17.18 21.73 -14.47
C SER A 897 17.36 21.47 -15.97
N LYS A 898 18.61 21.36 -16.45
CA LYS A 898 18.92 20.98 -17.83
C LYS A 898 18.37 19.59 -18.19
N LEU A 899 18.44 18.64 -17.26
CA LEU A 899 17.91 17.30 -17.47
C LEU A 899 16.39 17.29 -17.61
N SER A 900 15.68 18.09 -16.80
CA SER A 900 14.22 18.26 -16.92
C SER A 900 13.83 18.90 -18.27
N LYS A 901 14.60 19.88 -18.78
CA LYS A 901 14.35 20.43 -20.12
C LYS A 901 14.44 19.37 -21.22
N VAL A 902 15.44 18.48 -21.15
CA VAL A 902 15.60 17.43 -22.17
C VAL A 902 14.57 16.32 -22.01
N LEU A 903 14.38 15.80 -20.79
CA LEU A 903 13.54 14.63 -20.56
C LEU A 903 12.06 14.98 -20.40
N ASP A 904 11.72 16.00 -19.61
CA ASP A 904 10.32 16.34 -19.33
C ASP A 904 9.72 17.27 -20.39
N GLN A 905 10.53 18.13 -21.01
CA GLN A 905 10.05 19.17 -21.95
C GLN A 905 10.41 18.88 -23.41
N GLY A 906 11.29 17.90 -23.67
CA GLY A 906 11.68 17.49 -25.01
C GLY A 906 12.62 18.47 -25.73
N GLU A 907 13.33 19.34 -25.01
CA GLU A 907 14.36 20.20 -25.60
C GLU A 907 15.56 19.38 -26.11
N THR A 908 16.24 19.86 -27.16
CA THR A 908 17.45 19.21 -27.67
C THR A 908 18.67 19.55 -26.82
N LEU A 909 19.66 18.67 -26.78
CA LEU A 909 20.94 18.91 -26.10
C LEU A 909 21.64 20.19 -26.61
N GLU A 910 21.54 20.48 -27.91
CA GLU A 910 22.08 21.70 -28.52
C GLU A 910 21.43 22.96 -27.94
N ASN A 911 20.10 22.94 -27.73
CA ASN A 911 19.34 24.09 -27.21
C ASN A 911 19.65 24.39 -25.73
N ILE A 912 20.13 23.42 -24.97
CA ILE A 912 20.52 23.60 -23.56
C ILE A 912 22.04 23.72 -23.35
N GLY A 913 22.82 23.82 -24.44
CA GLY A 913 24.27 24.00 -24.41
C GLY A 913 25.05 22.75 -23.97
N CYS A 914 24.63 21.56 -24.45
CA CYS A 914 25.22 20.25 -24.12
C CYS A 914 25.65 19.44 -25.35
#